data_AF-A0A9N9Z4Y0-F1
#
_entry.id   AF-A0A9N9Z4Y0-F1
#
_cell.length_a   1.000
_cell.length_b   1.000
_cell.length_c   1.000
_cell.angle_alpha   90.00
_cell.angle_beta   90.00
_cell.angle_gamma   90.00
#
_symmetry.space_group_name_H-M   'P 1'
#
loop_
_entity.id
_entity.type
_entity.pdbx_description
1 polymer ?
#
loop_
_entity_poly.entity_id
_entity_poly.type
_entity_poly.pdbx_seq_one_letter_code
_entity_poly.pdbx_strand_id
1 'polypeptide(L)'
;MSSDYSYDEHGQFFPFFILTVTGLVTIPLTYTLVRASTDDDKLAPRIKTDYRAQNADAIAAVRATQQRKQRRLTRFLFALMGWVLMGAMVYLILVTTPTIQKIWNPYDILGISDSATEKQIKSHYRQLGKKYHPDKARPDPAKNETLESINQVWVDLSKAYQALTDEEVRNNYIQYGHPDGKQSFSIGIALPKFIVEDGNGKYVVLLYTLLLGVLLPYMVGSWWYGTQRMSKEGVLMSSANKLFRRYEDEMDEAGAITALSSGDEYADLLKGDRADSGLAKIESRIAASSEVHKSSPYVSGIPEKEKERLEDMDNGPRRKALALLWAYLGRVELDDAALNQSKYEVAPIARALRESFAAISLAYGNTKPILTSYYTAQNVVQAVAPNASPLLQLPHITPEIANTIEGDSRNHLDLQDFLDQSDSERRKLAVGKDLLSEDQYKTVLNVGQQLPYLRVAKAFFKVTGEKYITPASLVTLVIKGRFIPPGAENVPKINEDDLEDIDPAEDDLDAINGKKQIVKGPDGKLTAVEKQSILPPMTFAPHYPRDQSPKWHAFLSDSKQGKMAVPPFTFAKFDQPIFDAQGKPTFAMQTLKAQFAAPPQEGHYTFVLHLICDSYIGFDTKMEVTLVVEEANKAVSMSTEDEISEPDEDSLAGQMQALKGGAPPPSKPRRRPANDDDSSDEESGTDDEEEDDTSATNTDTEDES
;
A
#
# COMPACT_ATOMS: atom_id res chain seq x y z
N MET A 1 4.36 31.33 44.27
CA MET A 1 2.95 31.30 43.83
C MET A 1 2.70 29.92 43.26
N SER A 2 2.09 29.01 44.01
CA SER A 2 1.46 27.85 43.36
C SER A 2 0.32 28.43 42.55
N SER A 3 0.32 28.21 41.24
CA SER A 3 -0.84 28.49 40.42
C SER A 3 -1.89 27.45 40.78
N ASP A 4 -2.73 27.76 41.78
CA ASP A 4 -3.80 26.88 42.19
C ASP A 4 -4.83 26.81 41.05
N TYR A 5 -4.95 25.63 40.44
CA TYR A 5 -5.89 25.40 39.36
C TYR A 5 -7.29 25.21 39.91
N SER A 6 -8.29 25.87 39.31
CA SER A 6 -9.70 25.60 39.59
C SER A 6 -10.25 24.56 38.62
N TYR A 7 -10.98 23.56 39.13
CA TYR A 7 -11.65 22.54 38.29
C TYR A 7 -13.08 22.97 37.95
N ASP A 8 -13.63 22.41 36.88
CA ASP A 8 -15.00 22.70 36.45
C ASP A 8 -16.03 21.98 37.33
N GLU A 9 -16.77 22.75 38.13
CA GLU A 9 -17.81 22.23 39.03
C GLU A 9 -19.20 22.18 38.36
N HIS A 10 -19.42 23.06 37.38
CA HIS A 10 -20.74 23.34 36.82
C HIS A 10 -20.94 22.72 35.44
N GLY A 11 -19.93 22.03 34.90
CA GLY A 11 -19.99 21.39 33.60
C GLY A 11 -20.06 22.39 32.45
N GLN A 12 -19.32 23.49 32.59
CA GLN A 12 -19.31 24.59 31.62
C GLN A 12 -18.19 24.45 30.59
N PHE A 13 -17.06 23.88 30.99
CA PHE A 13 -15.83 23.83 30.19
C PHE A 13 -15.51 22.41 29.73
N PHE A 14 -15.64 21.41 30.61
CA PHE A 14 -15.28 20.03 30.26
C PHE A 14 -16.10 19.45 29.09
N PRO A 15 -17.39 19.78 28.88
CA PRO A 15 -18.13 19.22 27.75
C PRO A 15 -17.57 19.69 26.40
N PHE A 16 -17.12 20.94 26.29
CA PHE A 16 -16.46 21.46 25.08
C PHE A 16 -15.10 20.80 24.86
N PHE A 17 -14.33 20.59 25.93
CA PHE A 17 -13.05 19.89 25.84
C PHE A 17 -13.22 18.43 25.38
N ILE A 18 -14.14 17.67 25.99
CA ILE A 18 -14.40 16.28 25.60
C ILE A 18 -14.96 16.21 24.18
N LEU A 19 -15.89 17.10 23.81
CA LEU A 19 -16.46 17.18 22.46
C LEU A 19 -15.38 17.40 21.39
N THR A 20 -14.46 18.34 21.63
CA THR A 20 -13.38 18.68 20.68
C THR A 20 -12.38 17.54 20.54
N VAL A 21 -11.90 16.96 21.65
CA VAL A 21 -10.97 15.81 21.63
C VAL A 21 -11.62 14.59 20.97
N THR A 22 -12.87 14.29 21.30
CA THR A 22 -13.61 13.16 20.70
C THR A 22 -13.85 13.39 19.21
N GLY A 23 -14.18 14.62 18.81
CA GLY A 23 -14.37 15.00 17.41
C GLY A 23 -13.09 14.85 16.58
N LEU A 24 -11.94 15.27 17.13
CA LEU A 24 -10.63 15.17 16.46
C LEU A 24 -10.26 13.72 16.11
N VAL A 25 -10.72 12.74 16.89
CA VAL A 25 -10.47 11.31 16.63
C VAL A 25 -11.60 10.67 15.82
N THR A 26 -12.85 10.95 16.18
CA THR A 26 -14.03 10.28 15.61
C THR A 26 -14.28 10.71 14.17
N ILE A 27 -14.12 12.00 13.84
CA ILE A 27 -14.40 12.52 12.49
C ILE A 27 -13.44 11.90 11.45
N PRO A 28 -12.09 11.95 11.61
CA PRO A 28 -11.19 11.28 10.67
C PRO A 28 -11.42 9.77 10.60
N LEU A 29 -11.68 9.11 11.74
CA LEU A 29 -11.96 7.68 11.76
C LEU A 29 -13.21 7.32 10.93
N THR A 30 -14.28 8.11 11.05
CA THR A 30 -15.50 7.90 10.26
C THR A 30 -15.26 8.13 8.77
N TYR A 31 -14.44 9.12 8.41
CA TYR A 31 -14.04 9.33 7.02
C TYR A 31 -13.31 8.10 6.46
N THR A 32 -12.39 7.49 7.21
CA THR A 32 -11.70 6.26 6.76
C THR A 32 -12.62 5.03 6.64
N LEU A 33 -13.74 4.99 7.37
CA LEU A 33 -14.72 3.90 7.28
C LEU A 33 -15.65 4.04 6.07
N VAL A 34 -15.97 5.27 5.69
CA VAL A 34 -16.89 5.58 4.58
C VAL A 34 -16.16 5.69 3.24
N ARG A 35 -14.90 6.15 3.23
CA ARG A 35 -14.10 6.26 2.00
C ARG A 35 -13.97 4.88 1.34
N ALA A 36 -14.12 4.86 0.01
CA ALA A 36 -13.87 3.66 -0.79
C ALA A 36 -12.46 3.10 -0.50
N SER A 37 -12.35 1.76 -0.49
CA SER A 37 -11.06 1.08 -0.28
C SER A 37 -10.08 1.51 -1.37
N THR A 38 -8.87 1.88 -0.98
CA THR A 38 -7.73 2.07 -1.90
C THR A 38 -6.92 0.79 -2.09
N ASP A 39 -7.50 -0.37 -1.73
CA ASP A 39 -6.83 -1.67 -1.86
C ASP A 39 -6.79 -2.06 -3.34
N ASP A 40 -5.61 -2.36 -3.86
CA ASP A 40 -5.42 -2.73 -5.27
C ASP A 40 -6.34 -3.91 -5.69
N ASP A 41 -6.52 -4.92 -4.83
CA ASP A 41 -7.39 -6.08 -5.08
C ASP A 41 -8.87 -5.74 -5.32
N LYS A 42 -9.32 -4.57 -4.85
CA LYS A 42 -10.70 -4.09 -5.03
C LYS A 42 -10.83 -3.15 -6.23
N LEU A 43 -9.73 -2.51 -6.63
CA LEU A 43 -9.68 -1.58 -7.76
C LEU A 43 -9.42 -2.30 -9.09
N ALA A 44 -8.71 -3.44 -9.04
CA ALA A 44 -8.40 -4.21 -10.23
C ALA A 44 -9.68 -4.74 -10.93
N PRO A 45 -9.75 -4.66 -12.27
CA PRO A 45 -10.90 -5.17 -13.03
C PRO A 45 -10.99 -6.69 -12.90
N ARG A 46 -12.19 -7.27 -13.05
CA ARG A 46 -12.39 -8.73 -13.02
C ARG A 46 -12.70 -9.25 -14.42
N ILE A 47 -12.17 -10.43 -14.74
CA ILE A 47 -12.50 -11.17 -15.96
C ILE A 47 -14.00 -11.50 -15.96
N LYS A 48 -14.68 -11.21 -17.08
CA LYS A 48 -16.13 -11.39 -17.23
C LYS A 48 -16.42 -12.81 -17.70
N THR A 49 -17.13 -13.58 -16.89
CA THR A 49 -17.53 -14.96 -17.20
C THR A 49 -18.69 -15.41 -16.33
N ASP A 50 -19.55 -16.25 -16.89
CA ASP A 50 -20.66 -16.90 -16.18
C ASP A 50 -20.26 -18.25 -15.55
N TYR A 51 -19.01 -18.68 -15.75
CA TYR A 51 -18.49 -19.92 -15.20
C TYR A 51 -18.51 -19.91 -13.66
N ARG A 52 -19.03 -21.00 -13.08
CA ARG A 52 -18.93 -21.27 -11.64
C ARG A 52 -18.24 -22.60 -11.43
N ALA A 53 -17.18 -22.60 -10.64
CA ALA A 53 -16.50 -23.81 -10.21
C ALA A 53 -17.43 -24.73 -9.43
N GLN A 54 -17.12 -26.02 -9.46
CA GLN A 54 -17.72 -26.99 -8.54
C GLN A 54 -17.45 -26.57 -7.08
N ASN A 55 -18.47 -26.68 -6.23
CA ASN A 55 -18.47 -26.20 -4.85
C ASN A 55 -18.19 -24.69 -4.67
N ALA A 56 -18.60 -23.86 -5.63
CA ALA A 56 -18.47 -22.40 -5.55
C ALA A 56 -18.99 -21.81 -4.22
N ASP A 57 -20.06 -22.37 -3.64
CA ASP A 57 -20.63 -21.91 -2.38
C ASP A 57 -19.68 -22.13 -1.19
N ALA A 58 -18.96 -23.27 -1.16
CA ALA A 58 -17.96 -23.54 -0.13
C ALA A 58 -16.76 -22.59 -0.25
N ILE A 59 -16.29 -22.35 -1.48
CA ILE A 59 -15.20 -21.40 -1.77
C ILE A 59 -15.63 -19.98 -1.36
N ALA A 60 -16.86 -19.56 -1.69
CA ALA A 60 -17.41 -18.27 -1.33
C ALA A 60 -17.57 -18.13 0.20
N ALA A 61 -17.96 -19.19 0.91
CA ALA A 61 -18.02 -19.19 2.37
C ALA A 61 -16.63 -18.98 2.99
N VAL A 62 -15.59 -19.67 2.49
CA VAL A 62 -14.21 -19.46 2.94
C VAL A 62 -13.76 -18.03 2.64
N ARG A 63 -14.06 -17.49 1.45
CA ARG A 63 -13.76 -16.09 1.09
C ARG A 63 -14.42 -15.10 2.06
N ALA A 64 -15.71 -15.27 2.35
CA ALA A 64 -16.47 -14.39 3.23
C ALA A 64 -15.96 -14.42 4.69
N THR A 65 -15.61 -15.60 5.20
CA THR A 65 -15.06 -15.73 6.57
C THR A 65 -13.71 -15.02 6.71
N GLN A 66 -12.86 -15.05 5.67
CA GLN A 66 -11.59 -14.33 5.66
C GLN A 66 -11.77 -12.82 5.60
N GLN A 67 -12.71 -12.32 4.79
CA GLN A 67 -13.02 -10.88 4.71
C GLN A 67 -13.61 -10.33 6.02
N ARG A 68 -14.41 -11.14 6.75
CA ARG A 68 -14.99 -10.75 8.05
C ARG A 68 -13.97 -10.56 9.16
N LYS A 69 -12.76 -11.14 9.06
CA LYS A 69 -11.67 -10.94 10.04
C LYS A 69 -11.06 -9.52 10.00
N GLN A 70 -11.49 -8.66 9.08
CA GLN A 70 -10.99 -7.29 8.99
C GLN A 70 -11.49 -6.44 10.17
N ARG A 71 -10.60 -5.63 10.78
CA ARG A 71 -10.83 -4.74 11.94
C ARG A 71 -11.89 -3.63 11.73
N ARG A 72 -12.72 -3.74 10.70
CA ARG A 72 -13.78 -2.78 10.38
C ARG A 72 -14.85 -2.76 11.47
N LEU A 73 -15.22 -3.90 12.04
CA LEU A 73 -16.23 -3.96 13.10
C LEU A 73 -15.78 -3.23 14.38
N THR A 74 -14.53 -3.45 14.83
CA THR A 74 -14.01 -2.79 16.03
C THR A 74 -13.86 -1.28 15.82
N ARG A 75 -13.37 -0.86 14.64
CA ARG A 75 -13.31 0.56 14.26
C ARG A 75 -14.71 1.19 14.17
N PHE A 76 -15.68 0.47 13.62
CA PHE A 76 -17.07 0.91 13.52
C PHE A 76 -17.70 1.10 14.90
N LEU A 77 -17.56 0.13 15.80
CA LEU A 77 -18.06 0.23 17.18
C LEU A 77 -17.40 1.38 17.94
N PHE A 78 -16.11 1.60 17.74
CA PHE A 78 -15.39 2.72 18.34
C PHE A 78 -15.87 4.07 17.81
N ALA A 79 -16.07 4.19 16.49
CA ALA A 79 -16.63 5.39 15.87
C ALA A 79 -18.06 5.67 16.37
N LEU A 80 -18.90 4.63 16.50
CA LEU A 80 -20.26 4.74 17.02
C LEU A 80 -20.25 5.25 18.47
N MET A 81 -19.38 4.70 19.31
CA MET A 81 -19.21 5.17 20.70
C MET A 81 -18.78 6.63 20.75
N GLY A 82 -17.86 7.05 19.86
CA GLY A 82 -17.45 8.44 19.72
C GLY A 82 -18.62 9.37 19.38
N TRP A 83 -19.47 9.00 18.43
CA TRP A 83 -20.67 9.79 18.07
C TRP A 83 -21.68 9.89 19.20
N VAL A 84 -21.93 8.80 19.93
CA VAL A 84 -22.81 8.79 21.10
C VAL A 84 -22.27 9.72 22.19
N LEU A 85 -20.96 9.66 22.46
CA LEU A 85 -20.31 10.54 23.43
C LEU A 85 -20.38 12.02 23.01
N MET A 86 -20.13 12.32 21.74
CA MET A 86 -20.27 13.68 21.21
C MET A 86 -21.71 14.19 21.35
N GLY A 87 -22.70 13.37 21.00
CA GLY A 87 -24.12 13.72 21.17
C GLY A 87 -24.49 13.98 22.63
N ALA A 88 -23.97 13.17 23.55
CA ALA A 88 -24.16 13.38 24.99
C ALA A 88 -23.51 14.67 25.49
N MET A 89 -22.30 15.01 25.01
CA MET A 89 -21.64 16.29 25.35
C MET A 89 -22.40 17.48 24.78
N VAL A 90 -22.91 17.40 23.54
CA VAL A 90 -23.76 18.45 22.95
C VAL A 90 -25.04 18.62 23.75
N TYR A 91 -25.71 17.54 24.13
CA TYR A 91 -26.88 17.59 24.99
C TYR A 91 -26.57 18.29 26.32
N LEU A 92 -25.44 17.93 26.96
CA LEU A 92 -25.01 18.57 28.21
C LEU A 92 -24.75 20.07 28.03
N ILE A 93 -24.10 20.48 26.94
CA ILE A 93 -23.88 21.91 26.61
C ILE A 93 -25.20 22.66 26.45
N LEU A 94 -26.21 22.04 25.83
CA LEU A 94 -27.52 22.67 25.61
C LEU A 94 -28.35 22.80 26.90
N VAL A 95 -28.16 21.90 27.86
CA VAL A 95 -28.91 21.88 29.13
C VAL A 95 -28.24 22.75 30.20
N THR A 96 -26.91 22.89 30.17
CA THR A 96 -26.17 23.69 31.16
C THR A 96 -26.37 25.18 30.92
N THR A 97 -26.83 25.91 31.95
CA THR A 97 -27.00 27.37 31.90
C THR A 97 -25.65 28.09 31.90
N PRO A 98 -25.40 29.05 30.99
CA PRO A 98 -24.15 29.81 30.97
C PRO A 98 -24.06 30.77 32.15
N THR A 99 -22.92 30.79 32.86
CA THR A 99 -22.58 31.86 33.80
C THR A 99 -22.03 33.05 33.03
N ILE A 100 -22.86 34.07 32.84
CA ILE A 100 -22.40 35.33 32.26
C ILE A 100 -21.62 36.06 33.36
N GLN A 101 -20.30 36.18 33.21
CA GLN A 101 -19.48 37.03 34.07
C GLN A 101 -19.97 38.48 33.91
N LYS A 102 -20.64 39.01 34.92
CA LYS A 102 -21.15 40.38 34.89
C LYS A 102 -19.96 41.33 35.00
N ILE A 103 -19.69 42.08 33.93
CA ILE A 103 -18.64 43.11 33.92
C ILE A 103 -18.98 44.13 35.01
N TRP A 104 -18.01 44.42 35.89
CA TRP A 104 -18.20 45.37 36.97
C TRP A 104 -18.31 46.79 36.39
N ASN A 105 -19.47 47.43 36.55
CA ASN A 105 -19.70 48.80 36.07
C ASN A 105 -20.22 49.67 37.24
N PRO A 106 -19.48 50.70 37.67
CA PRO A 106 -19.85 51.53 38.81
C PRO A 106 -21.11 52.36 38.56
N TYR A 107 -21.39 52.74 37.30
CA TYR A 107 -22.58 53.52 36.94
C TYR A 107 -23.85 52.65 37.03
N ASP A 108 -23.79 51.41 36.55
CA ASP A 108 -24.89 50.44 36.67
C ASP A 108 -25.16 50.06 38.14
N ILE A 109 -24.11 49.93 38.95
CA ILE A 109 -24.23 49.62 40.39
C ILE A 109 -24.91 50.78 41.15
N LEU A 110 -24.58 52.02 40.82
CA LEU A 110 -25.20 53.22 41.41
C LEU A 110 -26.54 53.60 40.73
N GLY A 111 -26.91 52.95 39.63
CA GLY A 111 -28.13 53.21 38.87
C GLY A 111 -28.17 54.61 38.24
N ILE A 112 -27.03 55.10 37.75
CA ILE A 112 -26.86 56.43 37.18
C ILE A 112 -26.29 56.35 35.76
N SER A 113 -26.45 57.42 34.97
CA SER A 113 -25.87 57.51 33.62
C SER A 113 -24.34 57.65 33.68
N ASP A 114 -23.64 57.09 32.70
CA ASP A 114 -22.18 57.25 32.50
C ASP A 114 -21.75 58.73 32.35
N SER A 115 -22.71 59.62 32.01
CA SER A 115 -22.52 61.07 31.90
C SER A 115 -22.87 61.86 33.18
N ALA A 116 -23.12 61.18 34.30
CA ALA A 116 -23.51 61.82 35.55
C ALA A 116 -22.39 62.71 36.11
N THR A 117 -22.75 63.94 36.50
CA THR A 117 -21.81 64.86 37.16
C THR A 117 -21.50 64.39 38.59
N GLU A 118 -20.33 64.77 39.13
CA GLU A 118 -19.94 64.41 40.51
C GLU A 118 -20.99 64.80 41.57
N LYS A 119 -21.70 65.92 41.35
CA LYS A 119 -22.80 66.35 42.23
C LYS A 119 -23.96 65.35 42.22
N GLN A 120 -24.30 64.80 41.04
CA GLN A 120 -25.33 63.78 40.88
C GLN A 120 -24.89 62.44 41.49
N ILE A 121 -23.63 62.04 41.27
CA ILE A 121 -23.03 60.83 41.87
C ILE A 121 -23.11 60.89 43.40
N LYS A 122 -22.67 62.01 44.00
CA LYS A 122 -22.72 62.24 45.46
C LYS A 122 -24.15 62.26 46.01
N SER A 123 -25.10 62.80 45.25
CA SER A 123 -26.52 62.85 45.64
C SER A 123 -27.15 61.46 45.63
N HIS A 124 -26.99 60.71 44.54
CA HIS A 124 -27.50 59.34 44.39
C HIS A 124 -26.88 58.38 45.40
N TYR A 125 -25.56 58.45 45.61
CA TYR A 125 -24.89 57.64 46.63
C TYR A 125 -25.42 57.92 48.03
N ARG A 126 -25.67 59.19 48.40
CA ARG A 126 -26.28 59.53 49.70
C ARG A 126 -27.72 58.99 49.84
N GLN A 127 -28.47 58.96 48.74
CA GLN A 127 -29.84 58.44 48.72
C GLN A 127 -29.85 56.91 48.88
N LEU A 128 -29.06 56.20 48.07
CA LEU A 128 -28.89 54.75 48.16
C LEU A 128 -28.26 54.34 49.48
N GLY A 129 -27.31 55.13 49.97
CA GLY A 129 -26.65 54.89 51.23
C GLY A 129 -27.63 54.97 52.42
N LYS A 130 -28.58 55.89 52.43
CA LYS A 130 -29.64 55.89 53.46
C LYS A 130 -30.53 54.64 53.42
N LYS A 131 -30.70 54.04 52.24
CA LYS A 131 -31.55 52.87 52.00
C LYS A 131 -30.86 51.56 52.37
N TYR A 132 -29.57 51.44 52.09
CA TYR A 132 -28.79 50.19 52.25
C TYR A 132 -27.74 50.26 53.37
N HIS A 133 -27.77 51.28 54.24
CA HIS A 133 -26.82 51.38 55.37
C HIS A 133 -26.96 50.17 56.32
N PRO A 134 -25.85 49.52 56.72
CA PRO A 134 -25.89 48.31 57.56
C PRO A 134 -26.67 48.48 58.87
N ASP A 135 -26.60 49.67 59.48
CA ASP A 135 -27.33 49.97 60.72
C ASP A 135 -28.80 50.38 60.56
N LYS A 136 -29.25 50.73 59.33
CA LYS A 136 -30.60 51.30 59.10
C LYS A 136 -31.48 50.44 58.21
N ALA A 137 -30.88 49.67 57.32
CA ALA A 137 -31.58 48.74 56.46
C ALA A 137 -32.09 47.56 57.29
N ARG A 138 -33.37 47.20 57.13
CA ARG A 138 -33.94 45.99 57.68
C ARG A 138 -34.22 45.03 56.53
N PRO A 139 -33.84 43.75 56.61
CA PRO A 139 -34.11 42.78 55.57
C PRO A 139 -35.61 42.67 55.33
N ASP A 140 -36.01 42.82 54.06
CA ASP A 140 -37.39 42.69 53.63
C ASP A 140 -37.66 41.21 53.23
N PRO A 141 -38.46 40.46 54.02
CA PRO A 141 -38.74 39.06 53.72
C PRO A 141 -39.53 38.88 52.41
N ALA A 142 -40.17 39.93 51.87
CA ALA A 142 -40.85 39.86 50.57
C ALA A 142 -39.89 39.89 49.36
N LYS A 143 -38.62 40.25 49.57
CA LYS A 143 -37.60 40.39 48.51
C LYS A 143 -36.45 39.39 48.62
N ASN A 144 -36.55 38.42 49.54
CA ASN A 144 -35.46 37.48 49.85
C ASN A 144 -34.13 38.19 50.20
N GLU A 145 -34.18 39.40 50.76
CA GLU A 145 -32.98 40.14 51.16
C GLU A 145 -32.47 39.60 52.50
N THR A 146 -31.27 39.02 52.50
CA THR A 146 -30.56 38.63 53.73
C THR A 146 -29.70 39.79 54.24
N LEU A 147 -29.37 39.77 55.53
CA LEU A 147 -28.46 40.75 56.15
C LEU A 147 -27.09 40.78 55.43
N GLU A 148 -26.63 39.62 54.95
CA GLU A 148 -25.41 39.49 54.13
C GLU A 148 -25.56 40.12 52.75
N SER A 149 -26.69 39.94 52.06
CA SER A 149 -26.92 40.57 50.75
C SER A 149 -26.97 42.09 50.83
N ILE A 150 -27.54 42.65 51.91
CA ILE A 150 -27.57 44.10 52.16
C ILE A 150 -26.15 44.62 52.39
N ASN A 151 -25.33 43.89 53.15
CA ASN A 151 -23.93 44.24 53.36
C ASN A 151 -23.11 44.19 52.06
N GLN A 152 -23.32 43.18 51.21
CA GLN A 152 -22.65 43.10 49.91
C GLN A 152 -23.05 44.27 49.00
N VAL A 153 -24.33 44.57 48.90
CA VAL A 153 -24.82 45.73 48.12
C VAL A 153 -24.24 47.04 48.65
N TRP A 154 -24.13 47.20 49.97
CA TRP A 154 -23.48 48.36 50.57
C TRP A 154 -22.00 48.47 50.21
N VAL A 155 -21.26 47.36 50.27
CA VAL A 155 -19.84 47.30 49.89
C VAL A 155 -19.67 47.65 48.42
N ASP A 156 -20.49 47.09 47.53
CA ASP A 156 -20.45 47.37 46.09
C ASP A 156 -20.80 48.82 45.77
N LEU A 157 -21.82 49.39 46.43
CA LEU A 157 -22.17 50.81 46.30
C LEU A 157 -21.02 51.72 46.77
N SER A 158 -20.35 51.34 47.87
CA SER A 158 -19.21 52.08 48.42
C SER A 158 -18.01 52.03 47.46
N LYS A 159 -17.69 50.85 46.92
CA LYS A 159 -16.64 50.65 45.92
C LYS A 159 -16.96 51.36 44.59
N ALA A 160 -18.21 51.31 44.14
CA ALA A 160 -18.66 52.04 42.94
C ALA A 160 -18.54 53.55 43.10
N TYR A 161 -18.92 54.08 44.27
CA TYR A 161 -18.73 55.49 44.58
C TYR A 161 -17.25 55.88 44.65
N GLN A 162 -16.40 55.05 45.27
CA GLN A 162 -14.95 55.27 45.32
C GLN A 162 -14.33 55.24 43.92
N ALA A 163 -14.68 54.29 43.06
CA ALA A 163 -14.20 54.21 41.69
C ALA A 163 -14.52 55.44 40.83
N LEU A 164 -15.57 56.19 41.18
CA LEU A 164 -15.97 57.40 40.45
C LEU A 164 -15.51 58.70 41.10
N THR A 165 -15.08 58.69 42.37
CA THR A 165 -14.77 59.91 43.13
C THR A 165 -13.35 59.99 43.66
N ASP A 166 -12.68 58.86 43.86
CA ASP A 166 -11.30 58.76 44.29
C ASP A 166 -10.39 58.61 43.06
N GLU A 167 -9.38 59.48 42.93
CA GLU A 167 -8.50 59.52 41.76
C GLU A 167 -7.67 58.23 41.62
N GLU A 168 -7.24 57.61 42.72
CA GLU A 168 -6.44 56.39 42.72
C GLU A 168 -7.28 55.17 42.31
N VAL A 169 -8.46 55.02 42.93
CA VAL A 169 -9.40 53.92 42.63
C VAL A 169 -9.98 54.06 41.22
N ARG A 170 -10.21 55.30 40.76
CA ARG A 170 -10.65 55.60 39.39
C ARG A 170 -9.58 55.22 38.37
N ASN A 171 -8.32 55.54 38.62
CA ASN A 171 -7.21 55.14 37.75
C ASN A 171 -7.09 53.60 37.69
N ASN A 172 -7.27 52.92 38.82
CA ASN A 172 -7.32 51.45 38.87
C ASN A 172 -8.49 50.89 38.02
N TYR A 173 -9.68 51.48 38.12
CA TYR A 173 -10.81 51.10 37.30
C TYR A 173 -10.59 51.36 35.81
N ILE A 174 -9.99 52.50 35.44
CA ILE A 174 -9.69 52.82 34.03
C ILE A 174 -8.63 51.87 33.45
N GLN A 175 -7.61 51.52 34.24
CA GLN A 175 -6.51 50.68 33.79
C GLN A 175 -6.83 49.18 33.79
N TYR A 176 -7.63 48.70 34.77
CA TYR A 176 -7.88 47.28 35.00
C TYR A 176 -9.36 46.86 34.92
N GLY A 177 -10.29 47.80 34.73
CA GLY A 177 -11.72 47.54 34.68
C GLY A 177 -12.39 47.23 36.03
N HIS A 178 -11.66 47.39 37.14
CA HIS A 178 -12.15 47.08 38.50
C HIS A 178 -11.51 48.03 39.55
N PRO A 179 -12.22 48.46 40.61
CA PRO A 179 -11.74 49.42 41.62
C PRO A 179 -10.53 48.91 42.40
N ASP A 180 -10.49 47.61 42.65
CA ASP A 180 -9.43 46.96 43.43
C ASP A 180 -8.12 46.74 42.63
N GLY A 181 -8.06 47.22 41.38
CA GLY A 181 -6.89 47.10 40.51
C GLY A 181 -6.78 45.75 39.78
N LYS A 182 -5.55 45.34 39.46
CA LYS A 182 -5.25 44.12 38.68
C LYS A 182 -5.86 42.88 39.37
N GLN A 183 -6.89 42.31 38.75
CA GLN A 183 -7.50 41.06 39.21
C GLN A 183 -6.51 39.89 39.07
N SER A 184 -6.53 38.96 40.02
CA SER A 184 -5.74 37.73 39.91
C SER A 184 -6.27 36.89 38.74
N PHE A 185 -5.36 36.49 37.86
CA PHE A 185 -5.70 35.58 36.77
C PHE A 185 -5.86 34.16 37.36
N SER A 186 -7.10 33.67 37.41
CA SER A 186 -7.38 32.29 37.80
C SER A 186 -7.32 31.38 36.57
N ILE A 187 -6.43 30.37 36.60
CA ILE A 187 -6.34 29.36 35.54
C ILE A 187 -7.27 28.21 35.90
N GLY A 188 -8.33 28.03 35.13
CA GLY A 188 -9.24 26.89 35.25
C GLY A 188 -8.80 25.73 34.36
N ILE A 189 -8.90 24.50 34.87
CA ILE A 189 -8.76 23.26 34.09
C ILE A 189 -10.17 22.79 33.70
N ALA A 190 -10.38 22.51 32.42
CA ALA A 190 -11.63 21.96 31.87
C ALA A 190 -11.85 20.47 32.23
N LEU A 191 -11.40 20.03 33.40
CA LEU A 191 -11.65 18.70 33.93
C LEU A 191 -12.70 18.80 35.03
N PRO A 192 -13.65 17.86 35.12
CA PRO A 192 -14.66 17.87 36.17
C PRO A 192 -14.05 17.77 37.57
N LYS A 193 -14.57 18.56 38.51
CA LYS A 193 -14.10 18.55 39.91
C LYS A 193 -14.28 17.19 40.61
N PHE A 194 -15.31 16.42 40.25
CA PHE A 194 -15.60 15.11 40.88
C PHE A 194 -14.46 14.07 40.72
N ILE A 195 -13.54 14.26 39.78
CA ILE A 195 -12.38 13.39 39.57
C ILE A 195 -11.34 13.59 40.69
N VAL A 196 -11.24 14.81 41.21
CA VAL A 196 -10.21 15.25 42.17
C VAL A 196 -10.76 15.45 43.58
N GLU A 197 -12.09 15.43 43.74
CA GLU A 197 -12.77 15.57 45.02
C GLU A 197 -12.43 14.44 46.03
N ASP A 198 -12.46 14.80 47.32
CA ASP A 198 -12.08 13.93 48.44
C ASP A 198 -12.94 12.66 48.47
N GLY A 199 -12.34 11.54 48.05
CA GLY A 199 -12.96 10.22 48.01
C GLY A 199 -12.85 9.53 46.65
N ASN A 200 -12.87 10.27 45.54
CA ASN A 200 -12.76 9.70 44.19
C ASN A 200 -11.31 9.60 43.71
N GLY A 201 -10.44 10.50 44.16
CA GLY A 201 -9.02 10.51 43.78
C GLY A 201 -8.31 9.16 44.02
N LYS A 202 -8.62 8.45 45.11
CA LYS A 202 -8.05 7.11 45.39
C LYS A 202 -8.44 6.07 44.33
N TYR A 203 -9.66 6.14 43.79
CA TYR A 203 -10.12 5.22 42.74
C TYR A 203 -9.47 5.55 41.40
N VAL A 204 -9.32 6.85 41.10
CA VAL A 204 -8.63 7.32 39.88
C VAL A 204 -7.15 6.90 39.89
N VAL A 205 -6.47 7.09 41.02
CA VAL A 205 -5.08 6.65 41.20
C VAL A 205 -4.96 5.12 41.11
N LEU A 206 -5.87 4.36 41.72
CA LEU A 206 -5.88 2.90 41.60
C LEU A 206 -6.12 2.45 40.15
N LEU A 207 -7.06 3.08 39.45
CA LEU A 207 -7.32 2.78 38.04
C LEU A 207 -6.08 3.09 37.18
N TYR A 208 -5.43 4.23 37.42
CA TYR A 208 -4.22 4.63 36.71
C TYR A 208 -3.07 3.65 36.97
N THR A 209 -2.85 3.23 38.23
CA THR A 209 -1.80 2.25 38.56
C THR A 209 -2.08 0.87 37.98
N LEU A 210 -3.35 0.45 37.89
CA LEU A 210 -3.72 -0.80 37.22
C LEU A 210 -3.54 -0.70 35.70
N LEU A 211 -3.94 0.41 35.10
CA LEU A 211 -3.79 0.65 33.66
C LEU A 211 -2.32 0.67 33.27
N LEU A 212 -1.49 1.43 33.99
CA LEU A 212 -0.07 1.57 33.67
C LEU A 212 0.75 0.38 34.17
N GLY A 213 0.45 -0.18 35.33
CA GLY A 213 1.25 -1.25 35.95
C GLY A 213 0.88 -2.66 35.51
N VAL A 214 -0.36 -2.89 35.05
CA VAL A 214 -0.81 -4.23 34.62
C VAL A 214 -1.20 -4.22 33.14
N LEU A 215 -2.14 -3.36 32.75
CA LEU A 215 -2.69 -3.40 31.40
C LEU A 215 -1.64 -3.05 30.35
N LEU A 216 -0.84 -2.00 30.56
CA LEU A 216 0.20 -1.58 29.62
C LEU A 216 1.30 -2.64 29.46
N PRO A 217 1.93 -3.18 30.52
CA PRO A 217 2.88 -4.28 30.40
C PRO A 217 2.28 -5.54 29.76
N TYR A 218 1.03 -5.88 30.08
CA TYR A 218 0.34 -7.01 29.45
C TYR A 218 0.11 -6.77 27.94
N MET A 219 -0.38 -5.59 27.55
CA MET A 219 -0.63 -5.25 26.15
C MET A 219 0.67 -5.19 25.35
N VAL A 220 1.71 -4.55 25.90
CA VAL A 220 3.04 -4.48 25.28
C VAL A 220 3.65 -5.87 25.17
N GLY A 221 3.59 -6.68 26.23
CA GLY A 221 4.09 -8.06 26.22
C GLY A 221 3.34 -8.93 25.21
N SER A 222 2.00 -8.89 25.21
CA SER A 222 1.17 -9.66 24.27
C SER A 222 1.42 -9.26 22.82
N TRP A 223 1.56 -7.96 22.54
CA TRP A 223 1.92 -7.44 21.22
C TRP A 223 3.35 -7.84 20.82
N TRP A 224 4.31 -7.71 21.72
CA TRP A 224 5.72 -8.04 21.48
C TRP A 224 5.89 -9.53 21.16
N TYR A 225 5.45 -10.42 22.06
CA TYR A 225 5.51 -11.87 21.82
C TYR A 225 4.65 -12.29 20.62
N GLY A 226 3.53 -11.61 20.40
CA GLY A 226 2.65 -11.82 19.26
C GLY A 226 3.26 -11.41 17.92
N THR A 227 4.14 -10.42 17.90
CA THR A 227 4.89 -9.96 16.72
C THR A 227 6.16 -10.77 16.52
N GLN A 228 6.89 -11.08 17.60
CA GLN A 228 8.12 -11.88 17.58
C GLN A 228 7.90 -13.31 17.07
N ARG A 229 6.72 -13.89 17.29
CA ARG A 229 6.36 -15.21 16.74
C ARG A 229 6.07 -15.20 15.24
N MET A 230 5.92 -14.04 14.62
CA MET A 230 5.66 -13.89 13.18
C MET A 230 6.94 -13.50 12.45
N SER A 231 7.16 -14.08 11.28
CA SER A 231 8.21 -13.69 10.34
C SER A 231 7.81 -12.43 9.56
N LYS A 232 8.77 -11.81 8.86
CA LYS A 232 8.53 -10.66 7.98
C LYS A 232 7.55 -11.01 6.85
N GLU A 233 7.56 -12.27 6.42
CA GLU A 233 6.72 -12.83 5.37
C GLU A 233 5.28 -13.12 5.86
N GLY A 234 4.98 -12.90 7.14
CA GLY A 234 3.62 -13.02 7.68
C GLY A 234 3.22 -14.44 8.07
N VAL A 235 4.18 -15.34 8.26
CA VAL A 235 3.98 -16.72 8.76
C VAL A 235 4.63 -16.93 10.12
N LEU A 236 4.25 -17.99 10.84
CA LEU A 236 4.86 -18.31 12.14
C LEU A 236 6.37 -18.60 11.98
N MET A 237 7.19 -18.08 12.89
CA MET A 237 8.63 -18.28 12.89
C MET A 237 9.00 -19.77 13.02
N SER A 238 8.20 -20.54 13.75
CA SER A 238 8.37 -22.00 13.84
C SER A 238 8.13 -22.70 12.50
N SER A 239 7.13 -22.26 11.72
CA SER A 239 6.88 -22.74 10.36
C SER A 239 8.03 -22.40 9.42
N ALA A 240 8.52 -21.16 9.46
CA ALA A 240 9.68 -20.73 8.67
C ALA A 240 10.93 -21.59 8.99
N ASN A 241 11.20 -21.86 10.26
CA ASN A 241 12.29 -22.74 10.69
C ASN A 241 12.12 -24.19 10.20
N LYS A 242 10.89 -24.71 10.19
CA LYS A 242 10.58 -26.05 9.65
C LYS A 242 10.76 -26.13 8.14
N LEU A 243 10.45 -25.06 7.42
CA LEU A 243 10.70 -24.94 5.98
C LEU A 243 12.19 -24.84 5.69
N PHE A 244 12.92 -24.03 6.44
CA PHE A 244 14.37 -23.89 6.32
C PHE A 244 15.07 -25.24 6.47
N ARG A 245 14.68 -26.06 7.46
CA ARG A 245 15.25 -27.41 7.67
C ARG A 245 14.91 -28.41 6.56
N ARG A 246 13.89 -28.14 5.74
CA ARG A 246 13.43 -28.99 4.64
C ARG A 246 13.86 -28.49 3.27
N TYR A 247 14.53 -27.33 3.22
CA TYR A 247 15.04 -26.78 1.98
C TYR A 247 16.13 -27.69 1.41
N GLU A 248 16.06 -27.95 0.11
CA GLU A 248 17.05 -28.70 -0.66
C GLU A 248 17.43 -27.89 -1.90
N ASP A 249 18.70 -27.94 -2.31
CA ASP A 249 19.22 -27.14 -3.44
C ASP A 249 18.58 -27.49 -4.78
N GLU A 250 18.09 -28.72 -4.92
CA GLU A 250 17.51 -29.26 -6.16
C GLU A 250 16.00 -29.56 -6.04
N MET A 251 15.31 -28.86 -5.13
CA MET A 251 13.91 -29.13 -4.83
C MET A 251 12.95 -28.79 -5.98
N ASP A 252 12.05 -29.73 -6.28
CA ASP A 252 10.95 -29.61 -7.25
C ASP A 252 9.66 -29.11 -6.59
N GLU A 253 8.63 -28.83 -7.40
CA GLU A 253 7.35 -28.28 -6.95
C GLU A 253 6.62 -29.25 -6.02
N ALA A 254 6.69 -30.55 -6.31
CA ALA A 254 6.12 -31.60 -5.48
C ALA A 254 6.79 -31.64 -4.09
N GLY A 255 8.12 -31.61 -4.04
CA GLY A 255 8.89 -31.49 -2.81
C GLY A 255 8.59 -30.20 -2.05
N ALA A 256 8.42 -29.08 -2.75
CA ALA A 256 8.03 -27.81 -2.16
C ALA A 256 6.64 -27.89 -1.51
N ILE A 257 5.63 -28.45 -2.18
CA ILE A 257 4.30 -28.69 -1.62
C ILE A 257 4.37 -29.53 -0.35
N THR A 258 5.17 -30.59 -0.37
CA THR A 258 5.40 -31.45 0.80
C THR A 258 6.12 -30.72 1.94
N ALA A 259 7.07 -29.83 1.63
CA ALA A 259 7.70 -28.95 2.62
C ALA A 259 6.68 -27.96 3.22
N LEU A 260 5.85 -27.33 2.38
CA LEU A 260 4.80 -26.39 2.79
C LEU A 260 3.81 -27.01 3.77
N SER A 261 3.47 -28.29 3.64
CA SER A 261 2.58 -28.99 4.59
C SER A 261 3.06 -28.97 6.04
N SER A 262 4.34 -28.68 6.29
CA SER A 262 4.94 -28.69 7.64
C SER A 262 4.65 -27.46 8.50
N GLY A 263 3.94 -26.46 7.97
CA GLY A 263 3.59 -25.25 8.71
C GLY A 263 2.67 -25.50 9.92
N ASP A 264 2.92 -24.80 11.01
CA ASP A 264 2.14 -24.85 12.25
C ASP A 264 0.76 -24.21 12.12
N GLU A 265 0.54 -23.38 11.10
CA GLU A 265 -0.76 -22.80 10.76
C GLU A 265 -1.82 -23.87 10.48
N TYR A 266 -1.41 -25.03 9.94
CA TYR A 266 -2.33 -26.16 9.74
C TYR A 266 -2.75 -26.82 11.05
N ALA A 267 -1.89 -26.82 12.06
CA ALA A 267 -2.26 -27.30 13.40
C ALA A 267 -3.34 -26.40 14.02
N ASP A 268 -3.34 -25.12 13.68
CA ASP A 268 -4.40 -24.21 14.12
C ASP A 268 -5.74 -24.44 13.41
N LEU A 269 -5.69 -24.82 12.13
CA LEU A 269 -6.88 -25.15 11.32
C LEU A 269 -7.49 -26.50 11.70
N LEU A 270 -6.64 -27.51 11.89
CA LEU A 270 -7.01 -28.92 12.08
C LEU A 270 -6.91 -29.34 13.55
N LYS A 271 -7.48 -28.56 14.47
CA LYS A 271 -7.45 -28.87 15.91
C LYS A 271 -8.40 -30.00 16.31
N GLY A 272 -7.98 -30.80 17.28
CA GLY A 272 -8.80 -31.85 17.90
C GLY A 272 -9.20 -32.93 16.89
N ASP A 273 -10.48 -33.33 16.92
CA ASP A 273 -11.03 -34.38 16.05
C ASP A 273 -10.88 -34.08 14.54
N ARG A 274 -10.71 -32.81 14.16
CA ARG A 274 -10.43 -32.43 12.77
C ARG A 274 -9.06 -32.87 12.28
N ALA A 275 -8.12 -33.26 13.13
CA ALA A 275 -6.81 -33.76 12.70
C ALA A 275 -6.91 -35.13 12.02
N ASP A 276 -7.76 -36.01 12.55
CA ASP A 276 -7.79 -37.43 12.17
C ASP A 276 -9.08 -37.82 11.43
N SER A 277 -10.19 -37.13 11.68
CA SER A 277 -11.48 -37.41 11.04
C SER A 277 -11.39 -37.34 9.51
N GLY A 278 -11.92 -38.35 8.82
CA GLY A 278 -12.01 -38.35 7.35
C GLY A 278 -10.68 -38.48 6.59
N LEU A 279 -9.53 -38.66 7.27
CA LEU A 279 -8.23 -38.83 6.61
C LEU A 279 -8.23 -40.02 5.65
N ALA A 280 -8.70 -41.19 6.09
CA ALA A 280 -8.82 -42.39 5.26
C ALA A 280 -9.72 -42.18 4.03
N LYS A 281 -10.77 -41.34 4.17
CA LYS A 281 -11.66 -40.99 3.04
C LYS A 281 -10.93 -40.12 2.03
N ILE A 282 -10.13 -39.16 2.49
CA ILE A 282 -9.31 -38.31 1.62
C ILE A 282 -8.30 -39.17 0.87
N GLU A 283 -7.52 -39.99 1.56
CA GLU A 283 -6.47 -40.83 0.96
C GLU A 283 -7.04 -41.83 -0.04
N SER A 284 -8.14 -42.50 0.30
CA SER A 284 -8.82 -43.42 -0.64
C SER A 284 -9.35 -42.70 -1.89
N ARG A 285 -9.88 -41.48 -1.75
CA ARG A 285 -10.36 -40.68 -2.89
C ARG A 285 -9.23 -40.20 -3.79
N ILE A 286 -8.15 -39.73 -3.19
CA ILE A 286 -6.97 -39.33 -3.95
C ILE A 286 -6.38 -40.54 -4.69
N ALA A 287 -6.25 -41.69 -4.01
CA ALA A 287 -5.78 -42.92 -4.64
C ALA A 287 -6.69 -43.36 -5.80
N ALA A 288 -8.00 -43.36 -5.61
CA ALA A 288 -8.97 -43.70 -6.65
C ALA A 288 -8.89 -42.75 -7.84
N SER A 289 -8.81 -41.43 -7.60
CA SER A 289 -8.60 -40.46 -8.68
C SER A 289 -7.27 -40.70 -9.40
N SER A 290 -6.19 -40.99 -8.68
CA SER A 290 -4.90 -41.28 -9.29
C SER A 290 -4.98 -42.50 -10.22
N GLU A 291 -5.67 -43.57 -9.81
CA GLU A 291 -5.84 -44.78 -10.62
C GLU A 291 -6.67 -44.57 -11.89
N VAL A 292 -7.74 -43.77 -11.83
CA VAL A 292 -8.52 -43.40 -13.02
C VAL A 292 -7.64 -42.72 -14.06
N HIS A 293 -6.69 -41.92 -13.61
CA HIS A 293 -5.87 -41.14 -14.52
C HIS A 293 -4.60 -41.90 -14.97
N LYS A 294 -4.09 -42.90 -14.23
CA LYS A 294 -2.87 -43.71 -14.55
C LYS A 294 -2.75 -44.25 -15.98
N SER A 295 -3.84 -44.31 -16.75
CA SER A 295 -3.82 -44.70 -18.17
C SER A 295 -3.09 -43.71 -19.09
N SER A 296 -2.72 -42.52 -18.60
CA SER A 296 -1.94 -41.51 -19.34
C SER A 296 -0.62 -41.19 -18.60
N PRO A 297 0.48 -40.85 -19.29
CA PRO A 297 1.69 -40.27 -18.67
C PRO A 297 1.49 -38.86 -18.08
N TYR A 298 0.38 -38.19 -18.41
CA TYR A 298 0.17 -36.73 -18.28
C TYR A 298 -0.76 -36.33 -17.12
N VAL A 299 -0.73 -37.10 -16.04
CA VAL A 299 -1.84 -37.21 -15.09
C VAL A 299 -1.79 -36.19 -13.97
N SER A 300 -2.90 -35.48 -13.79
CA SER A 300 -3.26 -34.76 -12.56
C SER A 300 -3.42 -35.76 -11.40
N GLY A 301 -2.38 -35.96 -10.61
CA GLY A 301 -2.39 -36.85 -9.45
C GLY A 301 -1.21 -36.61 -8.51
N ILE A 302 -1.22 -37.26 -7.36
CA ILE A 302 -0.05 -37.27 -6.47
C ILE A 302 1.07 -38.08 -7.15
N PRO A 303 2.29 -37.55 -7.30
CA PRO A 303 3.44 -38.32 -7.77
C PRO A 303 3.68 -39.55 -6.90
N GLU A 304 4.12 -40.68 -7.47
CA GLU A 304 4.30 -41.94 -6.72
C GLU A 304 5.22 -41.77 -5.49
N LYS A 305 6.33 -41.05 -5.66
CA LYS A 305 7.25 -40.68 -4.57
C LYS A 305 6.57 -39.87 -3.45
N GLU A 306 5.62 -39.00 -3.79
CA GLU A 306 4.87 -38.22 -2.80
C GLU A 306 3.77 -39.03 -2.13
N LYS A 307 3.22 -40.02 -2.84
CA LYS A 307 2.26 -40.98 -2.28
C LYS A 307 2.94 -41.84 -1.21
N GLU A 308 4.13 -42.38 -1.49
CA GLU A 308 4.93 -43.12 -0.52
C GLU A 308 5.24 -42.24 0.71
N ARG A 309 5.69 -40.99 0.48
CA ARG A 309 5.94 -40.02 1.55
C ARG A 309 4.70 -39.75 2.41
N LEU A 310 3.52 -39.69 1.81
CA LEU A 310 2.27 -39.48 2.55
C LEU A 310 1.91 -40.70 3.40
N GLU A 311 2.10 -41.91 2.87
CA GLU A 311 1.84 -43.16 3.58
C GLU A 311 2.79 -43.37 4.76
N ASP A 312 4.07 -42.99 4.60
CA ASP A 312 5.12 -43.05 5.63
C ASP A 312 4.95 -42.05 6.78
N MET A 313 4.08 -41.06 6.63
CA MET A 313 3.87 -40.05 7.68
C MET A 313 2.98 -40.57 8.80
N ASP A 314 3.32 -40.23 10.05
CA ASP A 314 2.45 -40.47 11.18
C ASP A 314 1.10 -39.73 11.04
N ASN A 315 0.05 -40.33 11.60
CA ASN A 315 -1.26 -39.68 11.67
C ASN A 315 -1.17 -38.35 12.42
N GLY A 316 -1.88 -37.35 11.91
CA GLY A 316 -1.99 -36.06 12.56
C GLY A 316 -2.21 -34.89 11.58
N PRO A 317 -2.16 -33.65 12.09
CA PRO A 317 -2.52 -32.45 11.32
C PRO A 317 -1.69 -32.28 10.04
N ARG A 318 -0.40 -32.65 10.07
CA ARG A 318 0.50 -32.51 8.92
C ARG A 318 0.13 -33.45 7.78
N ARG A 319 -0.09 -34.74 8.09
CA ARG A 319 -0.49 -35.75 7.09
C ARG A 319 -1.81 -35.38 6.45
N LYS A 320 -2.80 -34.97 7.27
CA LYS A 320 -4.09 -34.49 6.76
C LYS A 320 -3.97 -33.20 5.94
N ALA A 321 -3.16 -32.24 6.35
CA ALA A 321 -2.93 -31.02 5.57
C ALA A 321 -2.29 -31.34 4.21
N LEU A 322 -1.30 -32.23 4.16
CA LEU A 322 -0.69 -32.67 2.91
C LEU A 322 -1.70 -33.39 2.01
N ALA A 323 -2.49 -34.33 2.55
CA ALA A 323 -3.53 -35.02 1.81
C ALA A 323 -4.59 -34.03 1.26
N LEU A 324 -5.05 -33.08 2.07
CA LEU A 324 -5.99 -32.04 1.62
C LEU A 324 -5.38 -31.13 0.53
N LEU A 325 -4.10 -30.79 0.64
CA LEU A 325 -3.42 -29.94 -0.34
C LEU A 325 -3.30 -30.67 -1.69
N TRP A 326 -2.97 -31.95 -1.68
CA TRP A 326 -2.97 -32.77 -2.89
C TRP A 326 -4.38 -33.00 -3.46
N ALA A 327 -5.39 -33.22 -2.60
CA ALA A 327 -6.78 -33.27 -3.04
C ALA A 327 -7.24 -31.95 -3.67
N TYR A 328 -6.77 -30.81 -3.15
CA TYR A 328 -7.02 -29.48 -3.71
C TYR A 328 -6.38 -29.33 -5.10
N LEU A 329 -5.08 -29.62 -5.22
CA LEU A 329 -4.33 -29.49 -6.47
C LEU A 329 -4.82 -30.46 -7.56
N GLY A 330 -5.23 -31.66 -7.17
CA GLY A 330 -5.83 -32.64 -8.08
C GLY A 330 -7.33 -32.43 -8.34
N ARG A 331 -7.94 -31.38 -7.77
CA ARG A 331 -9.38 -31.08 -7.87
C ARG A 331 -10.27 -32.28 -7.49
N VAL A 332 -9.84 -33.07 -6.51
CA VAL A 332 -10.51 -34.30 -6.08
C VAL A 332 -11.74 -33.97 -5.23
N GLU A 333 -12.88 -34.55 -5.57
CA GLU A 333 -14.11 -34.42 -4.80
C GLU A 333 -14.20 -35.46 -3.67
N LEU A 334 -14.44 -34.96 -2.45
CA LEU A 334 -14.37 -35.75 -1.22
C LEU A 334 -15.74 -36.26 -0.73
N ASP A 335 -16.82 -35.94 -1.45
CA ASP A 335 -18.22 -36.25 -1.11
C ASP A 335 -18.57 -35.97 0.36
N ASP A 336 -18.01 -34.89 0.90
CA ASP A 336 -18.20 -34.41 2.26
C ASP A 336 -18.03 -32.89 2.28
N ALA A 337 -19.07 -32.18 2.69
CA ALA A 337 -19.06 -30.71 2.68
C ALA A 337 -18.02 -30.12 3.64
N ALA A 338 -17.81 -30.74 4.80
CA ALA A 338 -16.84 -30.26 5.78
C ALA A 338 -15.40 -30.51 5.29
N LEU A 339 -15.12 -31.67 4.70
CA LEU A 339 -13.79 -31.94 4.13
C LEU A 339 -13.51 -31.07 2.90
N ASN A 340 -14.50 -30.84 2.03
CA ASN A 340 -14.37 -29.92 0.91
C ASN A 340 -14.14 -28.47 1.40
N GLN A 341 -14.78 -28.04 2.47
CA GLN A 341 -14.48 -26.74 3.07
C GLN A 341 -13.02 -26.67 3.57
N SER A 342 -12.56 -27.69 4.32
CA SER A 342 -11.16 -27.75 4.79
C SER A 342 -10.15 -27.82 3.64
N LYS A 343 -10.48 -28.50 2.53
CA LYS A 343 -9.69 -28.55 1.29
C LYS A 343 -9.43 -27.15 0.73
N TYR A 344 -10.42 -26.25 0.75
CA TYR A 344 -10.22 -24.88 0.30
C TYR A 344 -9.53 -24.00 1.36
N GLU A 345 -9.68 -24.30 2.65
CA GLU A 345 -9.02 -23.54 3.73
C GLU A 345 -7.50 -23.75 3.77
N VAL A 346 -6.98 -24.91 3.31
CA VAL A 346 -5.53 -25.18 3.30
C VAL A 346 -4.76 -24.41 2.22
N ALA A 347 -5.37 -24.14 1.06
CA ALA A 347 -4.66 -23.53 -0.08
C ALA A 347 -4.10 -22.11 0.21
N PRO A 348 -4.85 -21.19 0.84
CA PRO A 348 -4.29 -19.88 1.23
C PRO A 348 -3.18 -19.96 2.27
N ILE A 349 -3.17 -20.99 3.12
CA ILE A 349 -2.09 -21.23 4.09
C ILE A 349 -0.84 -21.67 3.33
N ALA A 350 -0.96 -22.59 2.38
CA ALA A 350 0.15 -23.02 1.52
C ALA A 350 0.77 -21.83 0.77
N ARG A 351 -0.06 -20.95 0.18
CA ARG A 351 0.40 -19.74 -0.50
C ARG A 351 1.15 -18.78 0.43
N ALA A 352 0.69 -18.61 1.68
CA ALA A 352 1.38 -17.77 2.67
C ALA A 352 2.73 -18.39 3.10
N LEU A 353 2.77 -19.70 3.35
CA LEU A 353 4.00 -20.43 3.69
C LEU A 353 5.03 -20.39 2.56
N ARG A 354 4.56 -20.35 1.31
CA ARG A 354 5.41 -20.18 0.13
C ARG A 354 6.15 -18.84 0.11
N GLU A 355 5.62 -17.78 0.70
CA GLU A 355 6.36 -16.50 0.86
C GLU A 355 7.66 -16.71 1.66
N SER A 356 7.58 -17.45 2.77
CA SER A 356 8.76 -17.79 3.58
C SER A 356 9.70 -18.74 2.83
N PHE A 357 9.17 -19.74 2.12
CA PHE A 357 9.98 -20.62 1.29
C PHE A 357 10.73 -19.87 0.18
N ALA A 358 10.08 -18.89 -0.46
CA ALA A 358 10.72 -18.04 -1.47
C ALA A 358 11.81 -17.17 -0.86
N ALA A 359 11.58 -16.57 0.31
CA ALA A 359 12.60 -15.79 1.03
C ALA A 359 13.84 -16.64 1.37
N ILE A 360 13.63 -17.88 1.83
CA ILE A 360 14.72 -18.85 2.08
C ILE A 360 15.46 -19.16 0.78
N SER A 361 14.74 -19.49 -0.29
CA SER A 361 15.34 -19.84 -1.59
C SER A 361 16.15 -18.68 -2.18
N LEU A 362 15.65 -17.45 -2.05
CA LEU A 362 16.35 -16.24 -2.48
C LEU A 362 17.63 -16.00 -1.66
N ALA A 363 17.61 -16.28 -0.36
CA ALA A 363 18.80 -16.15 0.48
C ALA A 363 19.90 -17.15 0.11
N TYR A 364 19.54 -18.37 -0.30
CA TYR A 364 20.51 -19.36 -0.81
C TYR A 364 20.99 -19.05 -2.23
N GLY A 365 20.16 -18.42 -3.05
CA GLY A 365 20.53 -17.96 -4.38
C GLY A 365 20.52 -19.04 -5.47
N ASN A 366 20.00 -20.25 -5.18
CA ASN A 366 19.91 -21.33 -6.18
C ASN A 366 18.71 -21.10 -7.10
N THR A 367 18.95 -21.15 -8.42
CA THR A 367 17.92 -20.79 -9.41
C THR A 367 16.72 -21.73 -9.36
N LYS A 368 16.95 -23.04 -9.21
CA LYS A 368 15.87 -24.03 -9.25
C LYS A 368 14.88 -23.88 -8.08
N PRO A 369 15.28 -23.84 -6.80
CA PRO A 369 14.34 -23.58 -5.70
C PRO A 369 13.61 -22.23 -5.80
N ILE A 370 14.27 -21.20 -6.34
CA ILE A 370 13.64 -19.90 -6.60
C ILE A 370 12.50 -20.06 -7.62
N LEU A 371 12.77 -20.71 -8.76
CA LEU A 371 11.76 -21.03 -9.78
C LEU A 371 10.63 -21.88 -9.20
N THR A 372 10.98 -22.96 -8.50
CA THR A 372 10.05 -23.84 -7.80
C THR A 372 9.11 -23.06 -6.87
N SER A 373 9.62 -22.03 -6.18
CA SER A 373 8.81 -21.19 -5.29
C SER A 373 7.73 -20.39 -6.03
N TYR A 374 7.99 -20.00 -7.29
CA TYR A 374 7.03 -19.31 -8.15
C TYR A 374 6.06 -20.30 -8.80
N TYR A 375 6.56 -21.41 -9.34
CA TYR A 375 5.71 -22.45 -9.95
C TYR A 375 4.75 -23.06 -8.92
N THR A 376 5.21 -23.27 -7.68
CA THR A 376 4.33 -23.69 -6.58
C THR A 376 3.25 -22.65 -6.28
N ALA A 377 3.55 -21.36 -6.43
CA ALA A 377 2.56 -20.29 -6.30
C ALA A 377 1.48 -20.41 -7.38
N GLN A 378 1.90 -20.58 -8.64
CA GLN A 378 1.02 -20.74 -9.80
C GLN A 378 0.11 -21.98 -9.61
N ASN A 379 0.68 -23.13 -9.24
CA ASN A 379 -0.03 -24.38 -8.97
C ASN A 379 -1.11 -24.23 -7.89
N VAL A 380 -0.75 -23.59 -6.76
CA VAL A 380 -1.70 -23.35 -5.65
C VAL A 380 -2.79 -22.36 -6.04
N VAL A 381 -2.46 -21.29 -6.76
CA VAL A 381 -3.44 -20.28 -7.19
C VAL A 381 -4.40 -20.84 -8.24
N GLN A 382 -3.90 -21.59 -9.22
CA GLN A 382 -4.72 -22.17 -10.29
C GLN A 382 -5.42 -23.49 -9.89
N ALA A 383 -5.09 -24.03 -8.72
CA ALA A 383 -5.53 -25.35 -8.27
C ALA A 383 -5.23 -26.43 -9.33
N VAL A 384 -3.97 -26.47 -9.78
CA VAL A 384 -3.45 -27.42 -10.76
C VAL A 384 -2.24 -28.10 -10.14
N ALA A 385 -2.19 -29.43 -10.24
CA ALA A 385 -1.05 -30.20 -9.74
C ALA A 385 0.23 -29.89 -10.55
N PRO A 386 1.42 -29.96 -9.93
CA PRO A 386 2.67 -29.87 -10.68
C PRO A 386 2.70 -30.88 -11.82
N ASN A 387 3.27 -30.49 -12.96
CA ASN A 387 3.36 -31.31 -14.18
C ASN A 387 1.99 -31.79 -14.72
N ALA A 388 0.88 -31.12 -14.38
CA ALA A 388 -0.39 -31.34 -15.06
C ALA A 388 -0.55 -30.34 -16.22
N SER A 389 -1.45 -30.66 -17.16
CA SER A 389 -1.70 -29.82 -18.33
C SER A 389 -2.07 -28.38 -17.94
N PRO A 390 -1.38 -27.36 -18.47
CA PRO A 390 -1.74 -25.95 -18.27
C PRO A 390 -3.16 -25.60 -18.72
N LEU A 391 -3.74 -26.38 -19.64
CA LEU A 391 -5.11 -26.20 -20.13
C LEU A 391 -6.16 -26.28 -19.03
N LEU A 392 -5.86 -26.94 -17.90
CA LEU A 392 -6.75 -27.01 -16.73
C LEU A 392 -7.05 -25.65 -16.10
N GLN A 393 -6.31 -24.59 -16.44
CA GLN A 393 -6.62 -23.22 -16.03
C GLN A 393 -7.90 -22.67 -16.68
N LEU A 394 -8.29 -23.21 -17.85
CA LEU A 394 -9.48 -22.77 -18.58
C LEU A 394 -10.76 -23.34 -17.95
N PRO A 395 -11.89 -22.61 -18.04
CA PRO A 395 -13.17 -23.09 -17.52
C PRO A 395 -13.60 -24.36 -18.26
N HIS A 396 -14.32 -25.25 -17.57
CA HIS A 396 -14.87 -26.50 -18.13
C HIS A 396 -13.87 -27.55 -18.63
N ILE A 397 -12.57 -27.28 -18.68
CA ILE A 397 -11.57 -28.29 -19.06
C ILE A 397 -11.30 -29.20 -17.85
N THR A 398 -11.66 -30.47 -17.99
CA THR A 398 -11.32 -31.54 -17.05
C THR A 398 -10.00 -32.21 -17.46
N PRO A 399 -9.35 -32.99 -16.57
CA PRO A 399 -8.16 -33.76 -16.94
C PRO A 399 -8.39 -34.72 -18.11
N GLU A 400 -9.59 -35.32 -18.21
CA GLU A 400 -9.98 -36.18 -19.33
C GLU A 400 -10.00 -35.39 -20.64
N ILE A 401 -10.62 -34.21 -20.66
CA ILE A 401 -10.68 -33.34 -21.84
C ILE A 401 -9.26 -32.86 -22.22
N ALA A 402 -8.45 -32.43 -21.25
CA ALA A 402 -7.08 -32.00 -21.51
C ALA A 402 -6.25 -33.12 -22.15
N ASN A 403 -6.33 -34.35 -21.62
CA ASN A 403 -5.67 -35.53 -22.19
C ASN A 403 -6.13 -35.82 -23.62
N THR A 404 -7.43 -35.68 -23.91
CA THR A 404 -7.93 -35.90 -25.28
C THR A 404 -7.46 -34.84 -26.27
N ILE A 405 -7.30 -33.58 -25.82
CA ILE A 405 -6.78 -32.48 -26.65
C ILE A 405 -5.29 -32.70 -26.94
N GLU A 406 -4.52 -33.10 -25.94
CA GLU A 406 -3.06 -33.31 -26.05
C GLU A 406 -2.72 -34.64 -26.76
N GLY A 407 -3.60 -35.63 -26.70
CA GLY A 407 -3.39 -36.96 -27.28
C GLY A 407 -2.18 -37.66 -26.65
N ASP A 408 -1.32 -38.26 -27.48
CA ASP A 408 -0.13 -38.99 -27.04
C ASP A 408 1.14 -38.11 -26.97
N SER A 409 1.00 -36.78 -26.99
CA SER A 409 2.14 -35.84 -27.02
C SER A 409 3.02 -35.95 -25.78
N ARG A 410 4.34 -36.08 -25.95
CA ARG A 410 5.34 -36.16 -24.85
C ARG A 410 5.39 -34.94 -23.94
N ASN A 411 4.99 -33.78 -24.44
CA ASN A 411 4.96 -32.53 -23.71
C ASN A 411 3.52 -32.01 -23.68
N HIS A 412 3.11 -31.41 -22.56
CA HIS A 412 1.83 -30.74 -22.45
C HIS A 412 1.71 -29.59 -23.46
N LEU A 413 0.49 -29.35 -23.90
CA LEU A 413 0.18 -28.24 -24.79
C LEU A 413 0.03 -26.96 -23.96
N ASP A 414 0.78 -25.92 -24.33
CA ASP A 414 0.64 -24.62 -23.70
C ASP A 414 -0.72 -23.99 -24.05
N LEU A 415 -1.20 -23.10 -23.17
CA LEU A 415 -2.46 -22.39 -23.41
C LEU A 415 -2.43 -21.57 -24.70
N GLN A 416 -1.29 -20.97 -24.97
CA GLN A 416 -1.04 -20.17 -26.16
C GLN A 416 -1.12 -21.06 -27.41
N ASP A 417 -0.45 -22.20 -27.40
CA ASP A 417 -0.45 -23.12 -28.53
C ASP A 417 -1.83 -23.70 -28.82
N PHE A 418 -2.63 -23.98 -27.78
CA PHE A 418 -4.01 -24.40 -27.96
C PHE A 418 -4.91 -23.29 -28.49
N LEU A 419 -4.82 -22.08 -27.91
CA LEU A 419 -5.72 -20.98 -28.25
C LEU A 419 -5.31 -20.22 -29.52
N ASP A 420 -4.06 -20.30 -29.97
CA ASP A 420 -3.61 -19.64 -31.19
C ASP A 420 -3.86 -20.52 -32.45
N GLN A 421 -4.27 -21.78 -32.28
CA GLN A 421 -4.72 -22.67 -33.37
C GLN A 421 -5.98 -22.13 -34.10
N SER A 422 -6.16 -22.56 -35.34
CA SER A 422 -7.35 -22.20 -36.13
C SER A 422 -8.63 -22.71 -35.46
N ASP A 423 -9.73 -21.95 -35.59
CA ASP A 423 -11.01 -22.32 -34.96
C ASP A 423 -11.49 -23.72 -35.36
N SER A 424 -11.27 -24.10 -36.63
CA SER A 424 -11.60 -25.43 -37.14
C SER A 424 -10.81 -26.56 -36.49
N GLU A 425 -9.51 -26.37 -36.23
CA GLU A 425 -8.65 -27.39 -35.63
C GLU A 425 -8.96 -27.53 -34.14
N ARG A 426 -9.08 -26.40 -33.42
CA ARG A 426 -9.45 -26.40 -32.00
C ARG A 426 -10.78 -27.10 -31.76
N ARG A 427 -11.80 -26.81 -32.56
CA ARG A 427 -13.12 -27.45 -32.45
C ARG A 427 -13.03 -28.96 -32.62
N LYS A 428 -12.24 -29.43 -33.58
CA LYS A 428 -12.05 -30.86 -33.83
C LYS A 428 -11.46 -31.59 -32.62
N LEU A 429 -10.61 -30.91 -31.84
CA LEU A 429 -9.95 -31.48 -30.66
C LEU A 429 -10.81 -31.35 -29.39
N ALA A 430 -11.52 -30.24 -29.23
CA ALA A 430 -12.14 -29.88 -27.95
C ALA A 430 -13.66 -30.03 -27.90
N VAL A 431 -14.35 -30.13 -29.04
CA VAL A 431 -15.82 -30.19 -29.12
C VAL A 431 -16.25 -31.58 -29.59
N GLY A 432 -17.12 -32.24 -28.83
CA GLY A 432 -17.55 -33.60 -29.14
C GLY A 432 -18.43 -34.22 -28.08
N LYS A 433 -18.81 -35.47 -28.32
CA LYS A 433 -19.49 -36.30 -27.31
C LYS A 433 -18.48 -36.64 -26.22
N ASP A 434 -18.83 -36.34 -24.96
CA ASP A 434 -17.96 -36.48 -23.78
C ASP A 434 -16.80 -35.46 -23.69
N LEU A 435 -16.79 -34.43 -24.55
CA LEU A 435 -15.89 -33.28 -24.48
C LEU A 435 -16.66 -31.99 -24.13
N LEU A 436 -16.26 -30.83 -24.67
CA LEU A 436 -16.98 -29.58 -24.46
C LEU A 436 -18.21 -29.49 -25.36
N SER A 437 -19.29 -28.93 -24.80
CA SER A 437 -20.40 -28.39 -25.59
C SER A 437 -20.00 -27.07 -26.27
N GLU A 438 -20.74 -26.66 -27.31
CA GLU A 438 -20.50 -25.40 -28.03
C GLU A 438 -20.52 -24.17 -27.10
N ASP A 439 -21.40 -24.13 -26.10
CA ASP A 439 -21.48 -22.98 -25.19
C ASP A 439 -20.35 -22.98 -24.15
N GLN A 440 -19.92 -24.16 -23.70
CA GLN A 440 -18.72 -24.30 -22.86
C GLN A 440 -17.47 -23.90 -23.64
N TYR A 441 -17.36 -24.31 -24.91
CA TYR A 441 -16.26 -23.93 -25.80
C TYR A 441 -16.18 -22.41 -26.00
N LYS A 442 -17.31 -21.73 -26.23
CA LYS A 442 -17.34 -20.26 -26.28
C LYS A 442 -16.88 -19.62 -24.98
N THR A 443 -17.26 -20.19 -23.84
CA THR A 443 -16.85 -19.70 -22.51
C THR A 443 -15.34 -19.85 -22.32
N VAL A 444 -14.77 -20.97 -22.76
CA VAL A 444 -13.30 -21.22 -22.77
C VAL A 444 -12.57 -20.15 -23.58
N LEU A 445 -13.02 -19.90 -24.81
CA LEU A 445 -12.41 -18.90 -25.69
C LEU A 445 -12.53 -17.48 -25.11
N ASN A 446 -13.71 -17.11 -24.61
CA ASN A 446 -13.96 -15.78 -24.04
C ASN A 446 -13.06 -15.51 -22.82
N VAL A 447 -12.88 -16.50 -21.94
CA VAL A 447 -11.96 -16.35 -20.81
C VAL A 447 -10.51 -16.29 -21.29
N GLY A 448 -10.10 -17.16 -22.22
CA GLY A 448 -8.75 -17.18 -22.80
C GLY A 448 -8.32 -15.82 -23.36
N GLN A 449 -9.22 -15.15 -24.11
CA GLN A 449 -8.97 -13.84 -24.72
C GLN A 449 -8.91 -12.68 -23.73
N GLN A 450 -9.23 -12.90 -22.44
CA GLN A 450 -9.12 -11.91 -21.37
C GLN A 450 -7.90 -12.16 -20.45
N LEU A 451 -7.11 -13.22 -20.68
CA LEU A 451 -5.96 -13.52 -19.85
C LEU A 451 -4.78 -12.56 -20.14
N PRO A 452 -4.13 -12.00 -19.10
CA PRO A 452 -3.06 -11.03 -19.28
C PRO A 452 -1.71 -11.72 -19.57
N TYR A 453 -1.52 -12.23 -20.78
CA TYR A 453 -0.25 -12.84 -21.19
C TYR A 453 0.74 -11.79 -21.71
N LEU A 454 1.82 -11.55 -20.97
CA LEU A 454 2.85 -10.57 -21.32
C LEU A 454 3.90 -11.21 -22.25
N ARG A 455 3.87 -10.85 -23.54
CA ARG A 455 4.87 -11.26 -24.53
C ARG A 455 5.99 -10.23 -24.59
N VAL A 456 7.20 -10.63 -24.20
CA VAL A 456 8.39 -9.76 -24.27
C VAL A 456 8.79 -9.57 -25.73
N ALA A 457 8.94 -8.32 -26.14
CA ALA A 457 9.39 -7.95 -27.49
C ALA A 457 10.89 -7.66 -27.54
N LYS A 458 11.43 -6.98 -26.52
CA LYS A 458 12.86 -6.65 -26.42
C LYS A 458 13.26 -6.51 -24.95
N ALA A 459 14.41 -7.04 -24.59
CA ALA A 459 15.05 -6.80 -23.30
C ALA A 459 16.49 -6.34 -23.54
N PHE A 460 16.88 -5.23 -22.91
CA PHE A 460 18.21 -4.67 -23.07
C PHE A 460 18.66 -3.93 -21.81
N PHE A 461 19.96 -3.69 -21.72
CA PHE A 461 20.57 -2.94 -20.63
C PHE A 461 20.93 -1.54 -21.10
N LYS A 462 20.78 -0.56 -20.23
CA LYS A 462 21.27 0.80 -20.45
C LYS A 462 21.63 1.49 -19.14
N VAL A 463 22.43 2.53 -19.23
CA VAL A 463 22.67 3.50 -18.14
C VAL A 463 22.03 4.82 -18.58
N THR A 464 21.32 5.49 -17.68
CA THR A 464 20.65 6.76 -18.02
C THR A 464 21.70 7.84 -18.22
N GLY A 465 21.69 8.52 -19.37
CA GLY A 465 22.66 9.57 -19.70
C GLY A 465 24.00 9.05 -20.25
N GLU A 466 24.25 7.74 -20.26
CA GLU A 466 25.47 7.14 -20.81
C GLU A 466 25.14 6.17 -21.94
N LYS A 467 25.87 6.28 -23.06
CA LYS A 467 25.70 5.38 -24.23
C LYS A 467 26.22 3.97 -23.97
N TYR A 468 27.24 3.84 -23.12
CA TYR A 468 27.92 2.58 -22.81
C TYR A 468 27.82 2.29 -21.32
N ILE A 469 27.90 1.01 -20.96
CA ILE A 469 27.79 0.58 -19.56
C ILE A 469 29.20 0.45 -19.00
N THR A 470 29.55 1.33 -18.08
CA THR A 470 30.87 1.34 -17.42
C THR A 470 30.88 0.41 -16.19
N PRO A 471 32.06 -0.06 -15.73
CA PRO A 471 32.14 -0.97 -14.59
C PRO A 471 31.64 -0.31 -13.30
N ALA A 472 30.94 -1.08 -12.46
CA ALA A 472 30.32 -0.60 -11.22
C ALA A 472 29.27 0.53 -11.37
N SER A 473 28.83 0.84 -12.59
CA SER A 473 27.72 1.78 -12.84
C SER A 473 26.36 1.22 -12.42
N LEU A 474 25.37 2.10 -12.25
CA LEU A 474 23.99 1.69 -12.01
C LEU A 474 23.29 1.39 -13.35
N VAL A 475 23.24 0.12 -13.72
CA VAL A 475 22.61 -0.34 -14.96
C VAL A 475 21.11 -0.56 -14.77
N THR A 476 20.32 -0.14 -15.75
CA THR A 476 18.89 -0.40 -15.85
C THR A 476 18.63 -1.51 -16.86
N LEU A 477 18.04 -2.62 -16.42
CA LEU A 477 17.39 -3.60 -17.27
C LEU A 477 16.03 -3.03 -17.71
N VAL A 478 15.86 -2.85 -19.01
CA VAL A 478 14.61 -2.42 -19.64
C VAL A 478 13.99 -3.61 -20.36
N ILE A 479 12.76 -3.97 -19.97
CA ILE A 479 11.96 -5.02 -20.60
C ILE A 479 10.76 -4.36 -21.27
N LYS A 480 10.70 -4.47 -22.59
CA LYS A 480 9.59 -4.01 -23.43
C LYS A 480 8.73 -5.20 -23.81
N GLY A 481 7.44 -5.14 -23.51
CA GLY A 481 6.52 -6.24 -23.81
C GLY A 481 5.09 -5.76 -24.02
N ARG A 482 4.27 -6.61 -24.65
CA ARG A 482 2.85 -6.35 -24.84
C ARG A 482 2.01 -7.43 -24.19
N PHE A 483 0.91 -7.02 -23.59
CA PHE A 483 -0.13 -7.98 -23.19
C PHE A 483 -0.90 -8.42 -24.44
N ILE A 484 -0.66 -9.66 -24.86
CA ILE A 484 -1.31 -10.29 -26.00
C ILE A 484 -2.00 -11.55 -25.47
N PRO A 485 -3.30 -11.48 -25.14
CA PRO A 485 -4.04 -12.63 -24.66
C PRO A 485 -3.95 -13.81 -25.64
N PRO A 486 -3.92 -15.06 -25.14
CA PRO A 486 -3.99 -16.24 -25.99
C PRO A 486 -5.27 -16.24 -26.85
N GLY A 487 -5.15 -16.59 -28.13
CA GLY A 487 -6.26 -16.57 -29.10
C GLY A 487 -6.70 -15.16 -29.51
N ALA A 488 -5.86 -14.15 -29.30
CA ALA A 488 -6.11 -12.80 -29.79
C ALA A 488 -5.93 -12.71 -31.32
N GLU A 489 -6.91 -12.11 -31.99
CA GLU A 489 -6.89 -11.88 -33.44
C GLU A 489 -6.45 -10.45 -33.77
N ASN A 490 -5.93 -10.25 -34.99
CA ASN A 490 -5.55 -8.93 -35.53
C ASN A 490 -4.52 -8.17 -34.67
N VAL A 491 -3.53 -8.88 -34.11
CA VAL A 491 -2.45 -8.27 -33.33
C VAL A 491 -1.65 -7.29 -34.21
N PRO A 492 -1.56 -6.00 -33.87
CA PRO A 492 -0.78 -5.02 -34.64
C PRO A 492 0.71 -5.38 -34.66
N LYS A 493 1.38 -5.09 -35.78
CA LYS A 493 2.84 -5.22 -35.89
C LYS A 493 3.55 -4.33 -34.88
N ILE A 494 4.79 -4.67 -34.57
CA ILE A 494 5.61 -3.88 -33.66
C ILE A 494 6.11 -2.64 -34.37
N ASN A 495 5.83 -1.45 -33.81
CA ASN A 495 6.54 -0.24 -34.21
C ASN A 495 7.90 -0.22 -33.52
N GLU A 496 8.96 0.04 -34.26
CA GLU A 496 10.33 0.02 -33.74
C GLU A 496 10.56 1.16 -32.73
N ASP A 497 9.93 2.32 -32.93
CA ASP A 497 10.00 3.46 -32.01
C ASP A 497 9.50 3.11 -30.60
N ASP A 498 8.55 2.18 -30.45
CA ASP A 498 8.01 1.79 -29.14
C ASP A 498 8.99 0.94 -28.31
N LEU A 499 9.95 0.31 -29.00
CA LEU A 499 11.00 -0.52 -28.39
C LEU A 499 12.14 0.32 -27.79
N GLU A 500 12.23 1.59 -28.19
CA GLU A 500 13.18 2.52 -27.63
C GLU A 500 12.74 2.99 -26.24
N ASP A 501 13.70 3.23 -25.36
CA ASP A 501 13.45 3.86 -24.06
C ASP A 501 14.30 5.11 -23.99
N ILE A 502 13.67 6.24 -24.30
CA ILE A 502 14.31 7.55 -24.45
C ILE A 502 14.60 8.12 -23.07
N ASP A 503 15.82 8.63 -22.88
CA ASP A 503 16.21 9.26 -21.62
C ASP A 503 15.55 10.64 -21.46
N PRO A 504 15.16 10.99 -20.23
CA PRO A 504 14.68 12.33 -19.95
C PRO A 504 15.77 13.38 -20.12
N ALA A 505 15.36 14.58 -20.52
CA ALA A 505 16.23 15.74 -20.50
C ALA A 505 16.71 16.00 -19.06
N GLU A 506 17.96 16.44 -18.90
CA GLU A 506 18.60 16.62 -17.59
C GLU A 506 17.85 17.60 -16.68
N ASP A 507 17.09 18.53 -17.26
CA ASP A 507 16.27 19.53 -16.59
C ASP A 507 14.86 19.02 -16.19
N ASP A 508 14.38 17.89 -16.72
CA ASP A 508 13.05 17.34 -16.39
C ASP A 508 13.12 16.40 -15.18
N LEU A 509 13.23 17.00 -13.99
CA LEU A 509 13.23 16.29 -12.71
C LEU A 509 11.99 15.39 -12.52
N ASP A 510 10.83 15.72 -13.09
CA ASP A 510 9.63 14.88 -12.95
C ASP A 510 9.75 13.60 -13.78
N ALA A 511 10.35 13.67 -14.97
CA ALA A 511 10.62 12.50 -15.79
C ALA A 511 11.77 11.65 -15.22
N ILE A 512 12.82 12.28 -14.66
CA ILE A 512 13.91 11.61 -13.94
C ILE A 512 13.37 10.87 -12.70
N ASN A 513 12.48 11.52 -11.94
CA ASN A 513 11.80 10.90 -10.79
C ASN A 513 10.72 9.89 -11.21
N GLY A 514 10.56 9.61 -12.51
CA GLY A 514 9.68 8.57 -13.04
C GLY A 514 8.19 8.89 -13.02
N LYS A 515 7.79 10.15 -12.79
CA LYS A 515 6.38 10.58 -12.83
C LYS A 515 5.88 10.78 -14.26
N LYS A 516 6.78 11.13 -15.18
CA LYS A 516 6.49 11.30 -16.61
C LYS A 516 7.31 10.31 -17.43
N GLN A 517 6.70 9.77 -18.48
CA GLN A 517 7.38 8.96 -19.47
C GLN A 517 7.46 9.73 -20.78
N ILE A 518 8.64 9.77 -21.38
CA ILE A 518 8.83 10.40 -22.69
C ILE A 518 8.60 9.36 -23.76
N VAL A 519 7.66 9.65 -24.65
CA VAL A 519 7.29 8.78 -25.77
C VAL A 519 7.42 9.58 -27.06
N LYS A 520 7.89 8.92 -28.11
CA LYS A 520 7.94 9.48 -29.46
C LYS A 520 6.55 9.35 -30.09
N GLY A 521 5.92 10.47 -30.39
CA GLY A 521 4.60 10.49 -31.02
C GLY A 521 4.66 10.02 -32.48
N PRO A 522 3.50 9.75 -33.11
CA PRO A 522 3.42 9.33 -34.52
C PRO A 522 4.10 10.31 -35.50
N ASP A 523 4.18 11.59 -35.12
CA ASP A 523 4.82 12.66 -35.88
C ASP A 523 6.35 12.74 -35.65
N GLY A 524 6.94 11.80 -34.91
CA GLY A 524 8.35 11.78 -34.55
C GLY A 524 8.75 12.76 -33.43
N LYS A 525 7.81 13.53 -32.88
CA LYS A 525 8.05 14.48 -31.79
C LYS A 525 8.01 13.79 -30.42
N LEU A 526 8.96 14.13 -29.55
CA LEU A 526 8.99 13.69 -28.17
C LEU A 526 7.89 14.38 -27.37
N THR A 527 7.07 13.59 -26.68
CA THR A 527 6.00 14.08 -25.80
C THR A 527 6.12 13.43 -24.44
N ALA A 528 6.08 14.24 -23.38
CA ALA A 528 6.01 13.75 -22.02
C ALA A 528 4.56 13.37 -21.69
N VAL A 529 4.32 12.08 -21.40
CA VAL A 529 3.03 11.53 -20.99
C VAL A 529 3.10 11.23 -19.50
N GLU A 530 2.07 11.62 -18.75
CA GLU A 530 1.97 11.24 -17.33
C GLU A 530 1.90 9.73 -17.19
N LYS A 531 2.71 9.19 -16.29
CA LYS A 531 2.75 7.75 -16.04
C LYS A 531 1.50 7.33 -15.28
N GLN A 532 0.60 6.62 -15.95
CA GLN A 532 -0.56 6.01 -15.28
C GLN A 532 -0.15 4.72 -14.59
N SER A 533 -0.75 4.43 -13.44
CA SER A 533 -0.48 3.20 -12.70
C SER A 533 -1.69 2.28 -12.80
N ILE A 534 -1.65 1.39 -13.80
CA ILE A 534 -2.79 0.57 -14.18
C ILE A 534 -2.59 -0.84 -13.64
N LEU A 535 -3.64 -1.35 -12.99
CA LEU A 535 -3.66 -2.70 -12.45
C LEU A 535 -4.08 -3.70 -13.54
N PRO A 536 -3.44 -4.87 -13.59
CA PRO A 536 -3.92 -5.98 -14.42
C PRO A 536 -5.28 -6.48 -13.92
N PRO A 537 -6.04 -7.20 -14.76
CA PRO A 537 -7.24 -7.86 -14.27
C PRO A 537 -6.89 -8.88 -13.17
N MET A 538 -7.80 -9.02 -12.22
CA MET A 538 -7.72 -10.01 -11.16
C MET A 538 -7.53 -11.40 -11.74
N THR A 539 -6.71 -12.21 -11.07
CA THR A 539 -6.40 -13.56 -11.53
C THR A 539 -7.68 -14.38 -11.67
N PHE A 540 -7.88 -14.97 -12.83
CA PHE A 540 -8.92 -15.97 -13.04
C PHE A 540 -8.50 -17.28 -12.37
N ALA A 541 -8.93 -17.43 -11.11
CA ALA A 541 -8.65 -18.59 -10.28
C ALA A 541 -9.94 -19.01 -9.54
N PRO A 542 -10.91 -19.64 -10.23
CA PRO A 542 -12.24 -19.89 -9.68
C PRO A 542 -12.24 -20.89 -8.51
N HIS A 543 -11.19 -21.70 -8.38
CA HIS A 543 -11.01 -22.68 -7.28
C HIS A 543 -10.29 -22.10 -6.05
N TYR A 544 -9.65 -20.93 -6.19
CA TYR A 544 -8.90 -20.32 -5.11
C TYR A 544 -9.80 -19.38 -4.28
N PRO A 545 -9.85 -19.52 -2.95
CA PRO A 545 -10.80 -18.79 -2.13
C PRO A 545 -10.40 -17.34 -1.85
N ARG A 546 -9.16 -16.93 -2.16
CA ARG A 546 -8.72 -15.53 -2.03
C ARG A 546 -8.73 -14.81 -3.37
N ASP A 547 -9.08 -13.54 -3.32
CA ASP A 547 -8.85 -12.62 -4.43
C ASP A 547 -7.33 -12.35 -4.52
N GLN A 548 -6.76 -12.39 -5.72
CA GLN A 548 -5.34 -12.20 -6.00
C GLN A 548 -5.17 -11.38 -7.28
N SER A 549 -4.36 -10.33 -7.24
CA SER A 549 -3.85 -9.66 -8.44
C SER A 549 -2.59 -10.38 -8.95
N PRO A 550 -2.45 -10.65 -10.26
CA PRO A 550 -1.24 -11.25 -10.81
C PRO A 550 -0.06 -10.29 -10.71
N LYS A 551 1.13 -10.83 -10.45
CA LYS A 551 2.40 -10.09 -10.41
C LYS A 551 3.43 -10.76 -11.30
N TRP A 552 4.33 -9.96 -11.84
CA TRP A 552 5.44 -10.41 -12.69
C TRP A 552 6.75 -10.18 -11.98
N HIS A 553 7.57 -11.21 -11.91
CA HIS A 553 8.85 -11.19 -11.25
C HIS A 553 9.95 -11.35 -12.30
N ALA A 554 10.81 -10.34 -12.44
CA ALA A 554 11.96 -10.39 -13.34
C ALA A 554 13.24 -10.56 -12.54
N PHE A 555 14.02 -11.59 -12.83
CA PHE A 555 15.35 -11.78 -12.22
C PHE A 555 16.33 -12.37 -13.24
N LEU A 556 17.63 -12.23 -12.95
CA LEU A 556 18.69 -12.73 -13.81
C LEU A 556 19.43 -13.87 -13.11
N SER A 557 19.71 -14.95 -13.83
CA SER A 557 20.52 -16.06 -13.36
C SER A 557 21.71 -16.31 -14.29
N ASP A 558 22.82 -16.78 -13.72
CA ASP A 558 23.94 -17.33 -14.48
C ASP A 558 23.65 -18.81 -14.80
N SER A 559 23.54 -19.12 -16.10
CA SER A 559 23.25 -20.49 -16.58
C SER A 559 24.40 -21.47 -16.31
N LYS A 560 25.64 -21.00 -16.19
CA LYS A 560 26.82 -21.85 -15.94
C LYS A 560 26.90 -22.27 -14.48
N GLN A 561 26.53 -21.38 -13.56
CA GLN A 561 26.60 -21.63 -12.12
C GLN A 561 25.28 -22.15 -11.54
N GLY A 562 24.16 -22.01 -12.27
CA GLY A 562 22.84 -22.34 -11.74
C GLY A 562 22.39 -21.43 -10.60
N LYS A 563 23.02 -20.26 -10.46
CA LYS A 563 22.76 -19.30 -9.38
C LYS A 563 22.13 -18.02 -9.89
N MET A 564 21.32 -17.42 -9.04
CA MET A 564 20.79 -16.09 -9.25
C MET A 564 21.94 -15.07 -9.20
N ALA A 565 22.00 -14.22 -10.23
CA ALA A 565 22.96 -13.12 -10.31
C ALA A 565 22.35 -11.82 -9.80
N VAL A 566 21.10 -11.55 -10.17
CA VAL A 566 20.36 -10.34 -9.76
C VAL A 566 19.04 -10.76 -9.13
N PRO A 567 18.70 -10.24 -7.93
CA PRO A 567 17.46 -10.57 -7.24
C PRO A 567 16.20 -10.13 -8.00
N PRO A 568 15.04 -10.73 -7.70
CA PRO A 568 13.81 -10.45 -8.43
C PRO A 568 13.24 -9.06 -8.16
N PHE A 569 12.91 -8.37 -9.24
CA PHE A 569 12.09 -7.17 -9.24
C PHE A 569 10.63 -7.55 -9.50
N THR A 570 9.72 -7.02 -8.69
CA THR A 570 8.29 -7.34 -8.77
C THR A 570 7.52 -6.20 -9.41
N PHE A 571 6.81 -6.50 -10.49
CA PHE A 571 5.93 -5.58 -11.21
C PHE A 571 4.48 -6.00 -11.00
N ALA A 572 3.69 -5.11 -10.43
CA ALA A 572 2.25 -5.32 -10.17
C ALA A 572 1.36 -4.27 -10.86
N LYS A 573 1.94 -3.20 -11.36
CA LYS A 573 1.26 -2.08 -12.03
C LYS A 573 1.99 -1.75 -13.33
N PHE A 574 1.24 -1.25 -14.30
CA PHE A 574 1.68 -1.06 -15.67
C PHE A 574 1.34 0.34 -16.17
N ASP A 575 2.08 0.80 -17.18
CA ASP A 575 2.09 2.20 -17.58
C ASP A 575 0.93 2.55 -18.52
N GLN A 576 0.43 1.55 -19.25
CA GLN A 576 -0.61 1.70 -20.28
C GLN A 576 -1.75 0.70 -20.06
N PRO A 577 -3.00 1.04 -20.45
CA PRO A 577 -4.15 0.18 -20.23
C PRO A 577 -4.00 -1.14 -20.96
N ILE A 578 -4.19 -2.25 -20.25
CA ILE A 578 -4.07 -3.61 -20.81
C ILE A 578 -5.29 -3.94 -21.68
N PHE A 579 -6.48 -3.60 -21.17
CA PHE A 579 -7.76 -3.77 -21.83
C PHE A 579 -8.49 -2.42 -21.91
N ASP A 580 -9.27 -2.22 -22.97
CA ASP A 580 -10.17 -1.07 -23.09
C ASP A 580 -11.39 -1.21 -22.16
N ALA A 581 -12.25 -0.19 -22.12
CA ALA A 581 -13.46 -0.19 -21.28
C ALA A 581 -14.45 -1.30 -21.67
N GLN A 582 -14.37 -1.78 -22.92
CA GLN A 582 -15.19 -2.83 -23.50
C GLN A 582 -14.61 -4.23 -23.20
N GLY A 583 -13.38 -4.33 -22.71
CA GLY A 583 -12.68 -5.57 -22.37
C GLY A 583 -11.84 -6.16 -23.52
N LYS A 584 -11.57 -5.40 -24.59
CA LYS A 584 -10.69 -5.82 -25.67
C LYS A 584 -9.23 -5.46 -25.37
N PRO A 585 -8.26 -6.28 -25.78
CA PRO A 585 -6.85 -5.98 -25.58
C PRO A 585 -6.44 -4.74 -26.39
N THR A 586 -5.68 -3.83 -25.77
CA THR A 586 -5.17 -2.61 -26.41
C THR A 586 -3.88 -2.86 -27.19
N PHE A 587 -3.15 -3.92 -26.83
CA PHE A 587 -1.80 -4.23 -27.30
C PHE A 587 -0.77 -3.10 -27.08
N ALA A 588 -1.01 -2.21 -26.11
CA ALA A 588 -0.06 -1.14 -25.79
C ALA A 588 1.28 -1.70 -25.29
N MET A 589 2.38 -1.08 -25.72
CA MET A 589 3.73 -1.42 -25.27
C MET A 589 3.90 -1.04 -23.80
N GLN A 590 4.28 -2.01 -22.98
CA GLN A 590 4.62 -1.85 -21.58
C GLN A 590 6.14 -1.75 -21.43
N THR A 591 6.59 -0.91 -20.51
CA THR A 591 8.00 -0.73 -20.20
C THR A 591 8.24 -1.07 -18.73
N LEU A 592 8.98 -2.15 -18.46
CA LEU A 592 9.39 -2.53 -17.11
C LEU A 592 10.86 -2.17 -16.94
N LYS A 593 11.18 -1.43 -15.87
CA LYS A 593 12.55 -0.99 -15.57
C LYS A 593 13.00 -1.54 -14.22
N ALA A 594 14.20 -2.10 -14.18
CA ALA A 594 14.83 -2.63 -12.98
C ALA A 594 16.29 -2.18 -12.92
N GLN A 595 16.70 -1.58 -11.79
CA GLN A 595 18.06 -1.04 -11.63
C GLN A 595 18.89 -1.95 -10.71
N PHE A 596 20.13 -2.22 -11.11
CA PHE A 596 21.10 -2.96 -10.31
C PHE A 596 22.53 -2.48 -10.63
N ALA A 597 23.50 -2.85 -9.79
CA ALA A 597 24.90 -2.48 -10.02
C ALA A 597 25.54 -3.39 -11.08
N ALA A 598 26.22 -2.80 -12.06
CA ALA A 598 27.00 -3.53 -13.04
C ALA A 598 28.22 -4.21 -12.37
N PRO A 599 28.70 -5.34 -12.91
CA PRO A 599 29.95 -5.95 -12.46
C PRO A 599 31.13 -4.96 -12.47
N PRO A 600 32.10 -5.11 -11.55
CA PRO A 600 33.25 -4.21 -11.45
C PRO A 600 34.33 -4.45 -12.51
N GLN A 601 34.24 -5.55 -13.26
CA GLN A 601 35.16 -5.88 -14.33
C GLN A 601 34.48 -5.66 -15.68
N GLU A 602 35.26 -5.23 -16.66
CA GLU A 602 34.80 -5.19 -18.04
C GLU A 602 34.62 -6.61 -18.59
N GLY A 603 33.71 -6.75 -19.56
CA GLY A 603 33.46 -8.01 -20.22
C GLY A 603 32.00 -8.21 -20.66
N HIS A 604 31.79 -9.33 -21.33
CA HIS A 604 30.48 -9.79 -21.76
C HIS A 604 29.90 -10.77 -20.74
N TYR A 605 28.87 -10.35 -20.03
CA TYR A 605 28.16 -11.17 -19.06
C TYR A 605 26.86 -11.68 -19.67
N THR A 606 26.80 -12.97 -19.97
CA THR A 606 25.57 -13.60 -20.45
C THR A 606 24.73 -14.06 -19.27
N PHE A 607 23.50 -13.56 -19.20
CA PHE A 607 22.52 -13.93 -18.20
C PHE A 607 21.31 -14.59 -18.86
N VAL A 608 20.61 -15.41 -18.09
CA VAL A 608 19.26 -15.84 -18.43
C VAL A 608 18.28 -14.96 -17.66
N LEU A 609 17.50 -14.18 -18.41
CA LEU A 609 16.36 -13.43 -17.89
C LEU A 609 15.18 -14.39 -17.70
N HIS A 610 14.68 -14.44 -16.47
CA HIS A 610 13.41 -15.08 -16.14
C HIS A 610 12.39 -14.00 -15.79
N LEU A 611 11.31 -13.92 -16.58
CA LEU A 611 10.15 -13.09 -16.29
C LEU A 611 8.97 -14.03 -16.00
N ILE A 612 8.55 -14.10 -14.74
CA ILE A 612 7.63 -15.14 -14.26
C ILE A 612 6.34 -14.51 -13.73
N CYS A 613 5.19 -15.04 -14.12
CA CYS A 613 3.91 -14.68 -13.52
C CYS A 613 3.65 -15.52 -12.28
N ASP A 614 3.27 -14.92 -11.15
CA ASP A 614 3.03 -15.66 -9.90
C ASP A 614 1.67 -16.38 -9.81
N SER A 615 0.84 -16.21 -10.83
CA SER A 615 -0.60 -16.50 -10.78
C SER A 615 -1.12 -17.35 -11.94
N TYR A 616 -0.41 -17.42 -13.07
CA TYR A 616 -0.79 -18.23 -14.24
C TYR A 616 0.38 -19.14 -14.62
N ILE A 617 0.06 -20.39 -14.96
CA ILE A 617 1.05 -21.37 -15.42
C ILE A 617 1.26 -21.18 -16.93
N GLY A 618 2.51 -21.18 -17.38
CA GLY A 618 2.88 -21.00 -18.79
C GLY A 618 2.88 -19.54 -19.27
N PHE A 619 2.80 -18.58 -18.34
CA PHE A 619 2.83 -17.14 -18.66
C PHE A 619 4.22 -16.54 -18.45
N ASP A 620 5.22 -17.41 -18.51
CA ASP A 620 6.60 -17.10 -18.17
C ASP A 620 7.40 -16.88 -19.45
N THR A 621 8.43 -16.04 -19.37
CA THR A 621 9.37 -15.82 -20.46
C THR A 621 10.79 -16.09 -19.97
N LYS A 622 11.51 -16.90 -20.73
CA LYS A 622 12.92 -17.22 -20.50
C LYS A 622 13.71 -16.84 -21.74
N MET A 623 14.68 -15.94 -21.60
CA MET A 623 15.54 -15.54 -22.71
C MET A 623 16.96 -15.23 -22.25
N GLU A 624 17.93 -15.43 -23.13
CA GLU A 624 19.31 -15.03 -22.89
C GLU A 624 19.49 -13.54 -23.20
N VAL A 625 20.15 -12.83 -22.28
CA VAL A 625 20.46 -11.41 -22.41
C VAL A 625 21.93 -11.20 -22.08
N THR A 626 22.62 -10.40 -22.89
CA THR A 626 24.05 -10.13 -22.71
C THR A 626 24.24 -8.70 -22.22
N LEU A 627 24.84 -8.57 -21.04
CA LEU A 627 25.31 -7.30 -20.51
C LEU A 627 26.75 -7.09 -21.00
N VAL A 628 26.98 -6.00 -21.74
CA VAL A 628 28.31 -5.62 -22.22
C VAL A 628 28.80 -4.49 -21.35
N VAL A 629 29.84 -4.75 -20.55
CA VAL A 629 30.51 -3.74 -19.73
C VAL A 629 31.80 -3.35 -20.45
N GLU A 630 31.93 -2.08 -20.79
CA GLU A 630 33.10 -1.54 -21.50
C GLU A 630 34.01 -0.75 -20.57
N GLU A 631 35.31 -0.75 -20.88
CA GLU A 631 36.31 0.05 -20.20
C GLU A 631 35.96 1.55 -20.18
N ALA A 632 36.10 2.19 -19.03
CA ALA A 632 35.76 3.61 -18.86
C ALA A 632 36.50 4.53 -19.87
N ASN A 633 37.77 4.22 -20.18
CA ASN A 633 38.55 4.99 -21.14
C ASN A 633 38.05 4.85 -22.58
N LYS A 634 37.55 3.68 -22.95
CA LYS A 634 37.03 3.40 -24.29
C LYS A 634 35.66 4.05 -24.50
N ALA A 635 34.83 4.08 -23.46
CA ALA A 635 33.56 4.81 -23.47
C ALA A 635 33.78 6.32 -23.66
N VAL A 636 34.84 6.88 -23.08
CA VAL A 636 35.23 8.29 -23.27
C VAL A 636 35.77 8.55 -24.68
N SER A 637 36.66 7.71 -25.20
CA SER A 637 37.20 7.91 -26.56
C SER A 637 36.12 7.80 -27.64
N MET A 638 35.19 6.85 -27.50
CA MET A 638 34.12 6.64 -28.49
C MET A 638 33.03 7.71 -28.41
N SER A 639 32.73 8.24 -27.21
CA SER A 639 31.85 9.42 -27.09
C SER A 639 32.48 10.64 -27.76
N THR A 640 33.79 10.87 -27.57
CA THR A 640 34.49 11.98 -28.24
C THR A 640 34.61 11.80 -29.76
N GLU A 641 34.76 10.56 -30.26
CA GLU A 641 34.81 10.29 -31.70
C GLU A 641 33.45 10.51 -32.37
N ASP A 642 32.36 10.16 -31.70
CA ASP A 642 31.00 10.37 -32.21
C ASP A 642 30.62 11.86 -32.19
N GLU A 643 30.98 12.62 -31.12
CA GLU A 643 30.82 14.08 -31.04
C GLU A 643 31.63 14.83 -32.13
N ILE A 644 32.78 14.31 -32.54
CA ILE A 644 33.59 14.88 -33.64
C ILE A 644 33.03 14.50 -35.02
N SER A 645 32.25 13.42 -35.13
CA SER A 645 31.78 12.87 -36.42
C SER A 645 30.54 13.56 -36.99
N GLU A 646 29.79 14.31 -36.18
CA GLU A 646 28.81 15.26 -36.66
C GLU A 646 29.57 16.56 -36.97
N PRO A 647 29.91 16.88 -38.23
CA PRO A 647 30.43 18.19 -38.52
C PRO A 647 29.31 19.17 -38.19
N ASP A 648 29.43 19.88 -37.07
CA ASP A 648 28.65 21.07 -36.83
C ASP A 648 28.66 21.88 -38.12
N GLU A 649 27.47 22.24 -38.63
CA GLU A 649 27.32 23.02 -39.87
C GLU A 649 28.07 24.38 -39.77
N ASP A 650 28.42 24.79 -38.54
CA ASP A 650 29.19 25.98 -38.20
C ASP A 650 30.72 25.76 -38.08
N SER A 651 31.21 24.52 -38.20
CA SER A 651 32.65 24.24 -38.24
C SER A 651 33.26 24.59 -39.60
N LEU A 652 34.50 25.10 -39.59
CA LEU A 652 35.24 25.49 -40.80
C LEU A 652 35.40 24.33 -41.80
N ALA A 653 35.38 23.08 -41.30
CA ALA A 653 35.36 21.86 -42.09
C ALA A 653 34.01 21.62 -42.80
N GLY A 654 32.88 21.88 -42.13
CA GLY A 654 31.54 21.81 -42.73
C GLY A 654 31.34 22.85 -43.84
N GLN A 655 31.84 24.07 -43.63
CA GLN A 655 31.80 25.15 -44.64
C GLN A 655 32.65 24.81 -45.89
N MET A 656 33.81 24.17 -45.71
CA MET A 656 34.68 23.73 -46.81
C MET A 656 34.08 22.57 -47.61
N GLN A 657 33.33 21.67 -46.97
CA GLN A 657 32.62 20.57 -47.62
C GLN A 657 31.45 21.10 -48.48
N ALA A 658 30.69 22.06 -47.97
CA ALA A 658 29.59 22.73 -48.70
C ALA A 658 30.09 23.54 -49.91
N LEU A 659 31.27 24.15 -49.82
CA LEU A 659 31.92 24.82 -50.95
C LEU A 659 32.40 23.86 -52.05
N LYS A 660 32.66 22.59 -51.70
CA LYS A 660 33.21 21.58 -52.63
C LYS A 660 32.13 20.74 -53.32
N GLY A 661 30.97 20.56 -52.69
CA GLY A 661 29.80 19.89 -53.27
C GLY A 661 28.70 20.89 -53.56
N GLY A 662 28.66 21.45 -54.77
CA GLY A 662 27.75 22.53 -55.16
C GLY A 662 26.26 22.17 -55.22
N ALA A 663 25.62 21.95 -54.06
CA ALA A 663 24.18 21.97 -53.89
C ALA A 663 23.82 22.43 -52.46
N PRO A 664 22.94 23.43 -52.28
CA PRO A 664 22.50 23.83 -50.96
C PRO A 664 21.49 22.81 -50.41
N PRO A 665 21.56 22.42 -49.12
CA PRO A 665 20.51 21.61 -48.50
C PRO A 665 19.22 22.44 -48.29
N PRO A 666 18.05 21.79 -48.20
CA PRO A 666 16.77 22.48 -48.04
C PRO A 666 16.66 23.15 -46.66
N SER A 667 16.25 24.41 -46.65
CA SER A 667 16.03 25.22 -45.45
C SER A 667 14.95 24.65 -44.53
N LYS A 668 15.28 24.36 -43.26
CA LYS A 668 14.28 24.33 -42.16
C LYS A 668 13.97 25.76 -41.70
N PRO A 669 12.75 26.05 -41.20
CA PRO A 669 12.37 27.39 -40.78
C PRO A 669 13.09 27.80 -39.48
N ARG A 670 13.71 28.99 -39.51
CA ARG A 670 14.38 29.65 -38.37
C ARG A 670 13.44 29.79 -37.17
N ARG A 671 13.85 29.32 -35.99
CA ARG A 671 13.44 29.94 -34.72
C ARG A 671 14.18 31.27 -34.61
N ARG A 672 13.43 32.34 -34.32
CA ARG A 672 13.97 33.68 -34.10
C ARG A 672 14.81 33.69 -32.81
N PRO A 673 16.04 34.21 -32.82
CA PRO A 673 16.67 34.68 -31.58
C PRO A 673 16.02 36.00 -31.17
N ALA A 674 15.73 36.15 -29.88
CA ALA A 674 15.45 37.46 -29.31
C ALA A 674 16.76 38.24 -29.29
N ASN A 675 16.71 39.47 -29.79
CA ASN A 675 17.82 40.41 -29.86
C ASN A 675 18.33 40.78 -28.47
N ASP A 676 19.65 40.74 -28.30
CA ASP A 676 20.39 41.76 -27.56
C ASP A 676 21.15 42.58 -28.60
N ASP A 677 20.97 43.91 -28.57
CA ASP A 677 22.07 44.88 -28.59
C ASP A 677 21.56 46.33 -28.53
N ASP A 678 22.13 47.05 -27.56
CA ASP A 678 22.47 48.48 -27.46
C ASP A 678 21.42 49.61 -27.59
N SER A 679 21.28 50.39 -26.50
CA SER A 679 21.58 51.84 -26.52
C SER A 679 21.61 52.48 -25.12
N SER A 680 22.80 52.94 -24.71
CA SER A 680 23.14 54.25 -24.12
C SER A 680 22.19 55.04 -23.20
N ASP A 681 22.81 55.52 -22.12
CA ASP A 681 22.68 56.84 -21.46
C ASP A 681 21.90 56.98 -20.13
N GLU A 682 22.73 57.25 -19.11
CA GLU A 682 22.65 58.35 -18.13
C GLU A 682 21.92 58.19 -16.78
N GLU A 683 22.75 58.42 -15.74
CA GLU A 683 22.52 59.21 -14.51
C GLU A 683 22.06 58.52 -13.20
N SER A 684 23.02 58.52 -12.26
CA SER A 684 22.92 59.04 -10.88
C SER A 684 22.60 58.08 -9.72
N GLY A 685 23.53 58.03 -8.76
CA GLY A 685 23.16 58.10 -7.33
C GLY A 685 23.78 57.09 -6.35
N THR A 686 25.01 57.37 -5.91
CA THR A 686 25.55 57.29 -4.52
C THR A 686 25.62 55.98 -3.72
N ASP A 687 26.85 55.71 -3.25
CA ASP A 687 27.31 55.28 -1.91
C ASP A 687 26.74 53.94 -1.37
N ASP A 688 27.51 52.96 -0.90
CA ASP A 688 28.51 53.02 0.16
C ASP A 688 29.28 51.68 0.25
N GLU A 689 30.35 51.74 1.04
CA GLU A 689 31.58 50.95 1.08
C GLU A 689 31.53 49.56 1.75
N GLU A 690 32.73 48.95 1.72
CA GLU A 690 33.31 47.87 2.56
C GLU A 690 33.40 46.48 1.90
N GLU A 691 34.49 46.20 1.15
CA GLU A 691 35.79 45.66 1.61
C GLU A 691 35.64 44.28 2.29
N ASP A 692 35.94 43.22 1.56
CA ASP A 692 37.22 42.48 1.62
C ASP A 692 37.54 41.96 3.04
N ASP A 693 37.59 40.64 3.23
CA ASP A 693 38.89 39.97 3.05
C ASP A 693 38.76 38.45 3.20
N THR A 694 39.60 37.82 2.40
CA THR A 694 39.99 36.43 2.37
C THR A 694 40.62 35.97 3.68
N SER A 695 40.58 34.66 3.96
CA SER A 695 41.81 33.90 4.16
C SER A 695 41.52 32.43 4.43
N ALA A 696 42.19 31.60 3.64
CA ALA A 696 42.36 30.19 3.88
C ALA A 696 43.46 29.95 4.94
N THR A 697 43.54 28.68 5.32
CA THR A 697 44.69 27.94 5.89
C THR A 697 44.77 27.80 7.42
N ASN A 698 44.73 26.51 7.80
CA ASN A 698 45.81 25.75 8.42
C ASN A 698 45.58 25.16 9.82
N THR A 699 45.50 23.83 9.79
CA THR A 699 46.32 22.85 10.54
C THR A 699 46.32 22.87 12.06
N ASP A 700 45.83 21.72 12.55
CA ASP A 700 46.44 20.85 13.55
C ASP A 700 46.44 21.24 15.04
N THR A 701 46.08 20.17 15.77
CA THR A 701 46.61 19.68 17.04
C THR A 701 45.93 20.00 18.37
N GLU A 702 45.69 18.88 19.06
CA GLU A 702 45.71 18.63 20.50
C GLU A 702 44.37 18.56 21.27
N ASP A 703 43.96 17.30 21.47
CA ASP A 703 43.66 16.67 22.76
C ASP A 703 43.83 17.53 24.02
N GLU A 704 42.79 17.57 24.85
CA GLU A 704 42.74 16.94 26.18
C GLU A 704 41.55 17.53 26.97
N SER A 705 40.50 16.74 27.16
CA SER A 705 39.87 16.41 28.47
C SER A 705 38.59 15.60 28.31
#